data_AF-A0A351TSA0-F1
#
_entry.id   AF-A0A351TSA0-F1
#
_cell.length_a   1.000
_cell.length_b   1.000
_cell.length_c   1.000
_cell.angle_alpha   90.00
_cell.angle_beta   90.00
_cell.angle_gamma   90.00
#
_symmetry.space_group_name_H-M   'P 1'
#
loop_
_entity.id
_entity.type
_entity.pdbx_description
1 polymer ?
#
loop_
_entity_poly.entity_id
_entity_poly.type
_entity_poly.pdbx_seq_one_letter_code
_entity_poly.pdbx_strand_id
1 'polypeptide(L)'
;MWEIIITSSVLILGLAVLRRVCQGKISGRLQYSLWILVAVRLLVPIPVFGNRFSVMNVVSSMAGEQEGEAGTWTVDMVSAVRQRNGPEPEKAEETGTETGTEEEKKAENGTEAEGKAKEEGGTEAEGEGQEETGTGAKVEGQEETGTGVEGEEQEENRTGEAGEKETGGRRAEGEKEAEGTGIQGGAGAYSLLRIIWVTGMAVMALWMLACNLLFRLRLCRERRFLYRRGRLRVYEAAHLDSPCLCGVVAPAVYLNQDSLLKPCHREHALAHEMTHYRHGDSLWTGVRNLCLVIYWFHPLVWLAACLSGKDCELACDEGTLNRLGEEQRESYGRTLIELACAASGKKRILQFVRELSGGKKELKERIAFIASGRRKKSVLAVLAVGCAAALAACSIGGAKEEETGRYVEASVSCPDSGDQPEKLVWEGDTVRLAAGVGADLVSTDGGRQFTAAEMPYNLSERNIAGATLAVAPDGARAFMEITGNSQRSILITGDGREIILDSLGDSYTEFYYGTGFFYVFEERWDQDANGFYSLDPDTGALELLLEQQCQPCCMAADGKLLYLLHTEGALLYDLEKRAAAEKQDQVLSEFIAASQELQGEGSVLAAPWGDGIYLLTRGGIFWHKLYEETVERVMEGSLYAMGDRAKELKGMAVLQTEGEPEFLVLCGGRQLMRYTYDPSIPAEPEVFRIYSVYGDSQVARAVSEFRALHPELTVVYEIGMDSAMYGRTLKDVLSDLATRIGAGKGPDVLLMDDLPYESYAEKGALADLSSLREKMDGETYFLNVIDAFAGENGLPVIPMTFAVPVLGGDMEAITGVETLAGLAELLEKERESGREDFVFCNWDAADTLQLLAQSSQGAWMTEGELDSGAVGEFLTQAKRIFQVQFSGTVSYQTENEGIHSVKHTWGGLGLGMSDGTQYPLARRFDTEGIWSEAFASKYKSYSYGEAPFYAGFVSGCEKDFRYFQAVQRMFEESFVWMPGQSYGTCLASGLLAVNSKTEYPEESMAFVEYAVSRKFQGGNELCGTPVNREACLAKQGREIRDNDFLEGVTPAGEGYFITLDWPAQEEYRAIDSLIESITGVNRCDTMVYEAVMEYGTAVLKGEMDVPEAVKAIEEKVKIYLAE
;
A
#
# COMPACT_ATOMS: atom_id res chain seq x y z
N MET A 1 -6.38 -19.55 -0.95
CA MET A 1 -6.15 -20.98 -1.29
C MET A 1 -4.82 -21.50 -0.74
N TRP A 2 -3.68 -20.87 -1.03
CA TRP A 2 -2.37 -21.26 -0.50
C TRP A 2 -2.33 -21.41 1.03
N GLU A 3 -2.95 -20.49 1.77
CA GLU A 3 -3.08 -20.56 3.24
C GLU A 3 -3.78 -21.86 3.72
N ILE A 4 -4.85 -22.31 3.04
CA ILE A 4 -5.48 -23.63 3.29
C ILE A 4 -4.50 -24.79 3.03
N ILE A 5 -3.72 -24.73 1.95
CA ILE A 5 -2.74 -25.77 1.57
C ILE A 5 -1.63 -25.88 2.62
N ILE A 6 -1.02 -24.77 3.04
CA ILE A 6 0.12 -24.79 3.96
C ILE A 6 -0.33 -25.14 5.39
N THR A 7 -1.39 -24.50 5.91
CA THR A 7 -1.91 -24.84 7.25
C THR A 7 -2.42 -26.29 7.33
N SER A 8 -3.06 -26.81 6.27
CA SER A 8 -3.42 -28.23 6.20
C SER A 8 -2.19 -29.13 6.16
N SER A 9 -1.11 -28.72 5.47
CA SER A 9 0.16 -29.45 5.45
C SER A 9 0.77 -29.58 6.83
N VAL A 10 0.86 -28.47 7.58
CA VAL A 10 1.34 -28.44 8.97
C VAL A 10 0.48 -29.33 9.86
N LEU A 11 -0.86 -29.21 9.78
CA LEU A 11 -1.80 -30.04 10.57
C LEU A 11 -1.68 -31.53 10.24
N ILE A 12 -1.52 -31.91 8.96
CA ILE A 12 -1.34 -33.30 8.52
C ILE A 12 0.00 -33.86 9.02
N LEU A 13 1.08 -33.08 8.96
CA LEU A 13 2.39 -33.48 9.46
C LEU A 13 2.39 -33.63 10.99
N GLY A 14 1.79 -32.67 11.72
CA GLY A 14 1.61 -32.74 13.17
C GLY A 14 0.82 -33.97 13.60
N LEU A 15 -0.29 -34.28 12.93
CA LEU A 15 -1.05 -35.52 13.18
C LEU A 15 -0.28 -36.79 12.78
N ALA A 16 0.57 -36.76 11.75
CA ALA A 16 1.41 -37.89 11.37
C ALA A 16 2.54 -38.15 12.39
N VAL A 17 3.13 -37.10 12.97
CA VAL A 17 4.09 -37.18 14.08
C VAL A 17 3.41 -37.68 15.35
N LEU A 18 2.27 -37.09 15.74
CA LEU A 18 1.44 -37.53 16.87
C LEU A 18 1.08 -39.02 16.74
N ARG A 19 0.60 -39.45 15.58
CA ARG A 19 0.29 -40.86 15.25
C ARG A 19 1.46 -41.81 15.53
N ARG A 20 2.70 -41.34 15.36
CA ARG A 20 3.93 -42.12 15.63
C ARG A 20 4.32 -42.07 17.11
N VAL A 21 4.25 -40.91 17.76
CA VAL A 21 4.60 -40.70 19.17
C VAL A 21 3.58 -41.33 20.13
N CYS A 22 2.31 -41.35 19.76
CA CYS A 22 1.18 -41.86 20.54
C CYS A 22 0.77 -43.30 20.18
N GLN A 23 1.53 -44.00 19.31
CA GLN A 23 1.21 -45.36 18.87
C GLN A 23 1.06 -46.31 20.08
N GLY A 24 -0.13 -46.87 20.27
CA GLY A 24 -0.47 -47.74 21.42
C GLY A 24 -0.68 -47.03 22.76
N LYS A 25 -0.73 -45.69 22.79
CA LYS A 25 -1.03 -44.87 23.99
C LYS A 25 -2.47 -44.33 23.99
N ILE A 26 -3.02 -44.04 22.80
CA ILE A 26 -4.39 -43.56 22.58
C ILE A 26 -5.29 -44.66 21.99
N SER A 27 -6.61 -44.55 22.14
CA SER A 27 -7.57 -45.46 21.50
C SER A 27 -7.62 -45.23 19.99
N GLY A 28 -7.82 -46.30 19.23
CA GLY A 28 -7.89 -46.24 17.76
C GLY A 28 -9.02 -45.32 17.29
N ARG A 29 -10.17 -45.36 17.97
CA ARG A 29 -11.29 -44.44 17.73
C ARG A 29 -10.93 -42.97 17.90
N LEU A 30 -10.22 -42.60 18.98
CA LEU A 30 -9.83 -41.21 19.21
C LEU A 30 -8.85 -40.74 18.14
N GLN A 31 -7.83 -41.55 17.84
CA GLN A 31 -6.85 -41.28 16.79
C GLN A 31 -7.52 -41.11 15.42
N TYR A 32 -8.54 -41.93 15.12
CA TYR A 32 -9.31 -41.82 13.87
C TYR A 32 -10.14 -40.53 13.81
N SER A 33 -10.78 -40.12 14.90
CA SER A 33 -11.56 -38.88 14.98
C SER A 33 -10.73 -37.60 14.79
N LEU A 34 -9.42 -37.59 15.10
CA LEU A 34 -8.58 -36.40 14.88
C LEU A 34 -8.49 -35.97 13.40
N TRP A 35 -8.68 -36.90 12.47
CA TRP A 35 -8.73 -36.59 11.03
C TRP A 35 -9.96 -35.74 10.62
N ILE A 36 -10.92 -35.52 11.52
CA ILE A 36 -12.03 -34.55 11.33
C ILE A 36 -11.48 -33.13 11.17
N LEU A 37 -10.46 -32.74 11.94
CA LEU A 37 -9.86 -31.41 11.86
C LEU A 37 -9.31 -31.11 10.46
N VAL A 38 -8.58 -32.08 9.87
CA VAL A 38 -8.03 -31.98 8.52
C VAL A 38 -9.14 -31.88 7.46
N ALA A 39 -10.20 -32.68 7.55
CA ALA A 39 -11.28 -32.61 6.56
C ALA A 39 -12.12 -31.33 6.67
N VAL A 40 -12.34 -30.82 7.88
CA VAL A 40 -13.01 -29.53 8.08
C VAL A 40 -12.19 -28.42 7.43
N ARG A 41 -10.88 -28.33 7.74
CA ARG A 41 -9.98 -27.32 7.14
C ARG A 41 -9.89 -27.41 5.61
N LEU A 42 -9.92 -28.62 5.03
CA LEU A 42 -9.86 -28.80 3.58
C LEU A 42 -11.19 -28.56 2.84
N LEU A 43 -12.35 -28.71 3.50
CA LEU A 43 -13.66 -28.74 2.82
C LEU A 43 -14.64 -27.63 3.23
N VAL A 44 -14.36 -26.88 4.29
CA VAL A 44 -15.24 -25.80 4.77
C VAL A 44 -14.59 -24.45 4.41
N PRO A 45 -15.05 -23.75 3.36
CA PRO A 45 -14.53 -22.44 2.95
C PRO A 45 -15.15 -21.33 3.82
N ILE A 46 -15.18 -21.54 5.14
CA ILE A 46 -15.58 -20.53 6.13
C ILE A 46 -14.29 -20.16 6.88
N PRO A 47 -13.96 -18.88 7.04
CA PRO A 47 -13.00 -18.46 8.05
C PRO A 47 -13.61 -18.76 9.43
N VAL A 48 -13.37 -19.96 9.95
CA VAL A 48 -13.91 -20.42 11.25
C VAL A 48 -13.42 -19.53 12.40
N PHE A 49 -12.29 -18.86 12.18
CA PHE A 49 -11.87 -17.63 12.86
C PHE A 49 -11.49 -16.62 11.77
N GLY A 50 -11.76 -15.33 11.99
CA GLY A 50 -11.66 -14.29 10.98
C GLY A 50 -10.27 -13.67 10.86
N ASN A 51 -9.61 -13.90 9.72
CA ASN A 51 -8.39 -13.22 9.26
C ASN A 51 -7.13 -13.37 10.16
N ARG A 52 -6.08 -12.67 9.69
CA ARG A 52 -4.76 -12.42 10.29
C ARG A 52 -3.72 -13.55 10.09
N PHE A 53 -2.76 -13.22 9.21
CA PHE A 53 -1.47 -13.86 8.91
C PHE A 53 -1.38 -15.13 8.04
N SER A 54 -0.16 -15.30 7.49
CA SER A 54 0.17 -16.14 6.35
C SER A 54 1.45 -16.93 6.59
N VAL A 55 1.47 -18.21 6.23
CA VAL A 55 2.66 -19.09 6.39
C VAL A 55 3.69 -18.88 5.25
N MET A 56 3.56 -17.81 4.47
CA MET A 56 4.42 -17.56 3.31
C MET A 56 5.85 -17.17 3.70
N ASN A 57 6.07 -16.39 4.78
CA ASN A 57 7.39 -15.88 5.14
C ASN A 57 8.43 -17.00 5.39
N VAL A 58 7.99 -18.16 5.89
CA VAL A 58 8.83 -19.36 6.12
C VAL A 58 9.05 -20.21 4.85
N VAL A 59 8.29 -19.95 3.78
CA VAL A 59 8.44 -20.60 2.47
C VAL A 59 9.25 -19.72 1.52
N SER A 60 9.06 -18.40 1.56
CA SER A 60 9.88 -17.42 0.83
C SER A 60 11.35 -17.54 1.22
N SER A 61 11.66 -17.63 2.52
CA SER A 61 13.03 -17.86 3.03
C SER A 61 13.63 -19.24 2.71
N MET A 62 12.85 -20.16 2.11
CA MET A 62 13.34 -21.42 1.55
C MET A 62 13.28 -21.50 0.02
N ALA A 63 12.76 -20.46 -0.64
CA ALA A 63 12.68 -20.36 -2.10
C ALA A 63 13.81 -19.51 -2.71
N GLY A 64 14.50 -18.68 -1.91
CA GLY A 64 15.59 -17.81 -2.36
C GLY A 64 16.93 -18.51 -2.69
N GLU A 65 17.09 -19.81 -2.41
CA GLU A 65 18.35 -20.55 -2.67
C GLU A 65 18.38 -21.30 -4.03
N GLN A 66 18.06 -20.64 -5.15
CA GLN A 66 18.67 -21.00 -6.46
C GLN A 66 18.45 -19.97 -7.58
N GLU A 67 19.46 -19.86 -8.45
CA GLU A 67 19.57 -18.97 -9.62
C GLU A 67 19.72 -17.46 -9.27
N GLY A 68 20.80 -16.76 -9.63
CA GLY A 68 22.02 -17.20 -10.34
C GLY A 68 23.17 -16.19 -10.26
N GLU A 69 24.35 -16.55 -10.77
CA GLU A 69 25.57 -15.73 -10.72
C GLU A 69 25.51 -14.48 -11.63
N ALA A 70 24.99 -13.36 -11.09
CA ALA A 70 25.11 -12.05 -11.73
C ALA A 70 26.47 -11.42 -11.38
N GLY A 71 27.34 -11.26 -12.39
CA GLY A 71 28.71 -10.74 -12.19
C GLY A 71 28.72 -9.22 -11.96
N THR A 72 29.24 -8.79 -10.81
CA THR A 72 29.45 -7.38 -10.48
C THR A 72 30.46 -6.71 -11.42
N TRP A 73 29.99 -5.85 -12.32
CA TRP A 73 30.82 -4.96 -13.13
C TRP A 73 30.75 -3.53 -12.59
N THR A 74 31.40 -3.29 -11.46
CA THR A 74 31.66 -1.93 -10.97
C THR A 74 32.60 -1.22 -11.94
N VAL A 75 32.12 -0.18 -12.63
CA VAL A 75 32.95 0.67 -13.49
C VAL A 75 33.81 1.58 -12.62
N ASP A 76 35.12 1.31 -12.58
CA ASP A 76 36.11 2.06 -11.80
C ASP A 76 36.34 3.47 -12.38
N MET A 77 35.52 4.44 -11.96
CA MET A 77 35.56 5.81 -12.48
C MET A 77 36.39 6.80 -11.62
N VAL A 78 37.02 6.34 -10.53
CA VAL A 78 37.85 7.18 -9.64
C VAL A 78 39.35 7.07 -9.97
N SER A 79 39.80 5.99 -10.61
CA SER A 79 41.22 5.78 -10.92
C SER A 79 41.76 6.60 -12.11
N ALA A 80 40.89 7.05 -13.02
CA ALA A 80 41.28 7.62 -14.32
C ALA A 80 41.92 9.03 -14.25
N VAL A 81 41.51 9.88 -13.28
CA VAL A 81 41.95 11.29 -13.19
C VAL A 81 43.40 11.41 -12.71
N ARG A 82 43.97 10.37 -12.08
CA ARG A 82 45.28 10.42 -11.40
C ARG A 82 46.51 10.36 -12.31
N GLN A 83 46.37 10.32 -13.64
CA GLN A 83 47.51 10.25 -14.59
C GLN A 83 47.41 11.19 -15.80
N ARG A 84 47.49 12.51 -15.57
CA ARG A 84 48.00 13.47 -16.57
C ARG A 84 48.62 14.69 -15.88
N ASN A 85 49.93 14.67 -15.67
CA ASN A 85 50.65 15.76 -15.01
C ASN A 85 51.84 16.25 -15.86
N GLY A 86 51.86 17.55 -16.12
CA GLY A 86 53.02 18.32 -16.60
C GLY A 86 52.99 18.80 -18.07
N PRO A 87 53.68 19.92 -18.39
CA PRO A 87 54.43 20.82 -17.50
C PRO A 87 53.79 22.22 -17.32
N GLU A 88 54.42 23.02 -16.46
CA GLU A 88 54.08 24.42 -16.13
C GLU A 88 54.21 25.41 -17.31
N PRO A 89 53.68 26.62 -17.16
CA PRO A 89 54.50 27.82 -17.32
C PRO A 89 54.64 28.66 -16.03
N GLU A 90 55.63 29.57 -16.03
CA GLU A 90 56.21 30.20 -14.83
C GLU A 90 55.43 31.42 -14.26
N LYS A 91 55.85 31.84 -13.06
CA LYS A 91 55.27 32.92 -12.24
C LYS A 91 55.55 34.34 -12.75
N ALA A 92 54.58 35.24 -12.58
CA ALA A 92 54.76 36.68 -12.35
C ALA A 92 53.42 37.27 -11.80
N GLU A 93 53.38 38.21 -10.84
CA GLU A 93 54.37 38.68 -9.86
C GLU A 93 53.61 39.34 -8.70
N GLU A 94 54.01 39.15 -7.43
CA GLU A 94 53.30 39.75 -6.28
C GLU A 94 53.77 41.18 -5.98
N THR A 95 52.86 42.17 -6.05
CA THR A 95 52.87 43.38 -5.21
C THR A 95 51.43 43.92 -5.05
N GLY A 96 50.96 44.41 -3.89
CA GLY A 96 51.54 44.37 -2.55
C GLY A 96 51.64 45.71 -1.82
N THR A 97 50.50 46.28 -1.38
CA THR A 97 50.31 47.28 -0.29
C THR A 97 48.78 47.41 -0.03
N GLU A 98 48.24 47.41 1.20
CA GLU A 98 48.28 48.46 2.26
C GLU A 98 47.68 49.82 1.83
N THR A 99 46.87 50.56 2.60
CA THR A 99 46.16 50.40 3.90
C THR A 99 45.07 51.51 3.97
N GLY A 100 44.10 51.45 4.90
CA GLY A 100 43.18 52.59 5.14
C GLY A 100 42.17 52.40 6.27
N THR A 101 42.38 53.07 7.41
CA THR A 101 41.50 53.09 8.59
C THR A 101 40.57 54.32 8.63
N GLU A 102 39.48 54.20 9.40
CA GLU A 102 38.78 55.22 10.22
C GLU A 102 38.81 56.71 9.82
N GLU A 103 37.63 57.37 9.73
CA GLU A 103 37.20 58.36 10.75
C GLU A 103 35.72 58.84 10.58
N GLU A 104 35.29 59.82 11.38
CA GLU A 104 33.88 60.03 11.79
C GLU A 104 33.10 61.24 11.20
N LYS A 105 31.76 61.16 11.33
CA LYS A 105 30.79 62.21 11.74
C LYS A 105 30.40 63.42 10.83
N LYS A 106 29.06 63.50 10.64
CA LYS A 106 28.17 64.71 10.74
C LYS A 106 28.23 65.76 9.61
N ALA A 107 27.22 66.63 9.41
CA ALA A 107 26.07 67.00 10.26
C ALA A 107 24.79 67.41 9.48
N GLU A 108 23.64 67.45 10.19
CA GLU A 108 22.51 68.41 10.05
C GLU A 108 21.66 68.42 8.75
N ASN A 109 20.34 68.72 8.74
CA ASN A 109 19.31 69.08 9.76
C ASN A 109 18.03 68.23 9.48
N GLY A 110 17.19 67.83 10.47
CA GLY A 110 16.05 68.61 11.02
C GLY A 110 14.73 68.29 10.29
N THR A 111 13.55 68.14 10.91
CA THR A 111 13.10 68.43 12.29
C THR A 111 11.85 67.59 12.66
N GLU A 112 11.38 67.75 13.91
CA GLU A 112 10.23 67.16 14.63
C GLU A 112 8.84 67.26 13.90
N ALA A 113 7.73 66.62 14.31
CA ALA A 113 7.30 66.22 15.66
C ALA A 113 6.25 65.07 15.73
N GLU A 114 5.87 64.67 16.95
CA GLU A 114 4.87 63.64 17.30
C GLU A 114 3.40 64.09 17.12
N GLY A 115 2.46 63.13 17.16
CA GLY A 115 1.02 63.41 17.30
C GLY A 115 0.19 62.19 17.75
N LYS A 116 -0.27 62.18 19.02
CA LYS A 116 -1.03 61.07 19.62
C LYS A 116 -2.55 61.34 19.72
N ALA A 117 -3.31 60.35 19.26
CA ALA A 117 -4.51 59.76 19.89
C ALA A 117 -5.82 60.56 20.13
N LYS A 118 -6.92 59.81 19.90
CA LYS A 118 -8.15 59.69 20.71
C LYS A 118 -9.31 60.73 20.61
N GLU A 119 -10.46 60.18 20.18
CA GLU A 119 -11.77 60.17 20.88
C GLU A 119 -12.81 61.28 20.66
N GLU A 120 -14.09 60.85 20.77
CA GLU A 120 -15.37 61.60 20.84
C GLU A 120 -15.81 62.42 19.60
N GLY A 121 -17.10 62.49 19.22
CA GLY A 121 -18.28 61.77 19.74
C GLY A 121 -19.63 62.35 19.22
N GLY A 122 -20.74 61.60 19.37
CA GLY A 122 -22.13 62.02 19.14
C GLY A 122 -22.81 61.36 17.90
N THR A 123 -24.04 60.83 17.89
CA THR A 123 -25.38 61.26 18.43
C THR A 123 -25.98 62.46 17.68
N GLU A 124 -27.30 62.61 17.41
CA GLU A 124 -28.58 61.87 17.60
C GLU A 124 -29.61 62.48 16.58
N ALA A 125 -30.76 61.94 16.15
CA ALA A 125 -31.40 60.60 16.12
C ALA A 125 -32.70 60.68 15.24
N GLU A 126 -33.63 59.71 15.37
CA GLU A 126 -35.04 59.71 14.85
C GLU A 126 -35.24 59.57 13.31
N GLY A 127 -36.38 59.10 12.77
CA GLY A 127 -37.57 58.45 13.36
C GLY A 127 -38.81 58.49 12.43
N GLU A 128 -39.62 57.41 12.42
CA GLU A 128 -40.96 57.31 11.76
C GLU A 128 -40.99 57.45 10.19
N GLY A 129 -42.03 57.05 9.44
CA GLY A 129 -43.20 56.20 9.74
C GLY A 129 -44.32 56.24 8.66
N GLN A 130 -44.80 55.06 8.23
CA GLN A 130 -46.11 54.75 7.60
C GLN A 130 -46.55 55.31 6.21
N GLU A 131 -47.53 54.54 5.67
CA GLU A 131 -48.71 54.92 4.85
C GLU A 131 -48.75 54.74 3.31
N GLU A 132 -49.99 54.69 2.79
CA GLU A 132 -50.39 53.97 1.58
C GLU A 132 -50.81 54.86 0.37
N THR A 133 -51.27 54.19 -0.70
CA THR A 133 -52.09 54.67 -1.84
C THR A 133 -51.35 55.29 -3.04
N GLY A 134 -51.76 55.02 -4.30
CA GLY A 134 -52.70 53.99 -4.78
C GLY A 134 -53.24 54.19 -6.20
N THR A 135 -54.01 53.21 -6.69
CA THR A 135 -54.99 53.24 -7.80
C THR A 135 -54.54 53.46 -9.27
N GLY A 136 -55.12 52.66 -10.19
CA GLY A 136 -55.14 52.89 -11.65
C GLY A 136 -55.44 51.61 -12.45
N ALA A 137 -56.49 51.58 -13.29
CA ALA A 137 -56.94 50.33 -13.94
C ALA A 137 -57.70 50.52 -15.28
N LYS A 138 -57.66 49.50 -16.17
CA LYS A 138 -58.73 48.94 -17.05
C LYS A 138 -58.16 47.73 -17.85
N VAL A 139 -58.79 46.55 -17.99
CA VAL A 139 -60.16 46.15 -18.46
C VAL A 139 -60.30 46.34 -19.99
N GLU A 140 -60.76 45.39 -20.81
CA GLU A 140 -61.52 44.12 -20.57
C GLU A 140 -60.56 42.89 -20.43
N GLY A 141 -60.80 41.59 -20.71
CA GLY A 141 -61.89 40.73 -21.25
C GLY A 141 -61.24 39.36 -21.66
N GLN A 142 -61.85 38.16 -21.73
CA GLN A 142 -63.22 37.62 -21.58
C GLN A 142 -63.16 36.19 -20.93
N GLU A 143 -64.27 35.41 -20.94
CA GLU A 143 -64.45 34.07 -20.33
C GLU A 143 -64.44 32.92 -21.36
N GLU A 144 -64.22 31.65 -20.92
CA GLU A 144 -65.28 30.62 -20.93
C GLU A 144 -64.92 29.34 -20.12
N THR A 145 -65.93 28.52 -19.80
CA THR A 145 -65.80 27.27 -19.03
C THR A 145 -66.20 26.05 -19.88
N GLY A 146 -65.59 24.88 -19.66
CA GLY A 146 -65.91 23.67 -20.43
C GLY A 146 -65.61 22.36 -19.69
N THR A 147 -66.64 21.53 -19.48
CA THR A 147 -66.53 20.24 -18.78
C THR A 147 -66.80 19.03 -19.69
N GLY A 148 -65.87 18.07 -19.70
CA GLY A 148 -66.21 16.66 -19.46
C GLY A 148 -66.35 15.66 -20.62
N VAL A 149 -66.51 14.40 -20.19
CA VAL A 149 -67.07 13.21 -20.88
C VAL A 149 -66.14 12.39 -21.79
N GLU A 150 -65.79 11.21 -21.26
CA GLU A 150 -65.80 9.83 -21.82
C GLU A 150 -65.31 9.54 -23.26
N GLY A 151 -64.58 8.41 -23.37
CA GLY A 151 -64.20 7.77 -24.64
C GLY A 151 -63.50 6.43 -24.40
N GLU A 152 -64.26 5.36 -24.15
CA GLU A 152 -63.74 3.98 -24.22
C GLU A 152 -63.65 3.53 -25.69
N GLU A 153 -62.60 2.78 -26.05
CA GLU A 153 -62.73 1.74 -27.08
C GLU A 153 -61.70 0.60 -26.84
N GLN A 154 -62.08 -0.63 -27.18
CA GLN A 154 -61.29 -1.86 -27.00
C GLN A 154 -61.16 -2.62 -28.31
N GLU A 155 -59.99 -3.18 -28.60
CA GLU A 155 -59.73 -4.43 -29.34
C GLU A 155 -58.21 -4.70 -29.19
N GLU A 156 -57.68 -5.75 -28.54
CA GLU A 156 -57.95 -7.21 -28.48
C GLU A 156 -57.46 -8.01 -29.71
N ASN A 157 -56.80 -9.15 -29.45
CA ASN A 157 -56.60 -10.31 -30.36
C ASN A 157 -55.59 -10.19 -31.55
N ARG A 158 -54.86 -11.23 -32.01
CA ARG A 158 -54.57 -12.60 -31.48
C ARG A 158 -53.51 -13.39 -32.32
N THR A 159 -52.81 -14.34 -31.67
CA THR A 159 -52.32 -15.68 -32.18
C THR A 159 -51.37 -15.85 -33.39
N GLY A 160 -50.57 -16.94 -33.32
CA GLY A 160 -49.82 -17.59 -34.42
C GLY A 160 -48.31 -17.65 -34.16
N GLU A 161 -47.67 -18.67 -33.60
CA GLU A 161 -47.88 -20.15 -33.47
C GLU A 161 -47.23 -21.03 -34.58
N ALA A 162 -46.41 -22.00 -34.12
CA ALA A 162 -45.95 -23.26 -34.74
C ALA A 162 -44.86 -23.30 -35.86
N GLY A 163 -43.68 -23.85 -35.47
CA GLY A 163 -42.96 -24.89 -36.23
C GLY A 163 -41.88 -24.46 -37.25
N GLU A 164 -40.97 -25.34 -37.71
CA GLU A 164 -40.53 -26.66 -37.22
C GLU A 164 -39.25 -27.11 -37.98
N LYS A 165 -38.49 -28.10 -37.45
CA LYS A 165 -37.50 -28.97 -38.17
C LYS A 165 -36.21 -28.33 -38.76
N GLU A 166 -35.16 -29.09 -39.14
CA GLU A 166 -34.46 -30.22 -38.47
C GLU A 166 -33.16 -30.63 -39.23
N THR A 167 -32.18 -31.20 -38.53
CA THR A 167 -31.11 -32.12 -39.01
C THR A 167 -30.02 -31.68 -40.02
N GLY A 168 -28.79 -32.18 -39.78
CA GLY A 168 -27.66 -32.25 -40.74
C GLY A 168 -26.61 -31.13 -40.58
N GLY A 169 -25.29 -31.36 -40.59
CA GLY A 169 -24.50 -32.59 -40.81
C GLY A 169 -23.26 -32.68 -39.90
N ARG A 170 -22.23 -33.46 -40.27
CA ARG A 170 -21.16 -33.90 -39.35
C ARG A 170 -19.83 -34.14 -40.06
N ARG A 171 -18.71 -33.75 -39.42
CA ARG A 171 -17.29 -34.12 -39.74
C ARG A 171 -16.72 -33.49 -41.05
N ALA A 172 -15.40 -33.29 -41.24
CA ALA A 172 -14.24 -33.54 -40.37
C ALA A 172 -12.95 -32.77 -40.77
N GLU A 173 -12.06 -32.57 -39.79
CA GLU A 173 -10.58 -32.80 -39.83
C GLU A 173 -9.65 -31.94 -40.73
N GLY A 174 -8.40 -31.75 -40.27
CA GLY A 174 -7.36 -30.86 -40.84
C GLY A 174 -7.26 -29.52 -40.11
N GLU A 175 -6.62 -29.35 -38.94
CA GLU A 175 -5.48 -30.04 -38.29
C GLU A 175 -4.08 -29.65 -38.84
N LYS A 176 -3.22 -29.22 -37.90
CA LYS A 176 -1.76 -28.91 -37.95
C LYS A 176 -1.37 -27.44 -38.18
N GLU A 177 -0.73 -26.73 -37.23
CA GLU A 177 0.58 -26.94 -36.54
C GLU A 177 1.76 -26.49 -37.44
N ALA A 178 2.77 -25.72 -36.97
CA ALA A 178 3.14 -25.29 -35.60
C ALA A 178 3.94 -23.95 -35.58
N GLU A 179 4.39 -23.55 -34.38
CA GLU A 179 5.52 -22.64 -34.04
C GLU A 179 5.39 -21.13 -34.41
N GLY A 180 5.72 -20.16 -33.52
CA GLY A 180 6.03 -20.26 -32.08
C GLY A 180 6.63 -18.95 -31.48
N THR A 181 6.53 -18.81 -30.14
CA THR A 181 7.22 -17.82 -29.23
C THR A 181 6.97 -16.30 -29.45
N GLY A 182 6.85 -15.45 -28.43
CA GLY A 182 6.82 -15.66 -26.96
C GLY A 182 6.02 -14.53 -26.25
N ILE A 183 5.29 -14.81 -25.16
CA ILE A 183 5.68 -14.65 -23.75
C ILE A 183 5.76 -13.18 -23.28
N GLN A 184 4.65 -12.67 -22.75
CA GLN A 184 4.66 -11.86 -21.52
C GLN A 184 4.15 -12.73 -20.36
N GLY A 185 4.81 -12.66 -19.19
CA GLY A 185 4.57 -13.57 -18.06
C GLY A 185 3.70 -12.96 -16.96
N GLY A 186 2.53 -13.55 -16.69
CA GLY A 186 1.64 -13.08 -15.62
C GLY A 186 0.22 -13.63 -15.74
N ALA A 187 -0.71 -12.82 -16.25
CA ALA A 187 -2.14 -13.14 -16.38
C ALA A 187 -2.42 -14.48 -17.10
N GLY A 188 -1.64 -14.80 -18.14
CA GLY A 188 -1.74 -16.07 -18.87
C GLY A 188 -1.42 -17.29 -18.00
N ALA A 189 -0.40 -17.21 -17.14
CA ALA A 189 0.00 -18.31 -16.25
C ALA A 189 -1.10 -18.62 -15.21
N TYR A 190 -1.71 -17.58 -14.64
CA TYR A 190 -2.80 -17.74 -13.67
C TYR A 190 -4.05 -18.36 -14.31
N SER A 191 -4.39 -17.95 -15.52
CA SER A 191 -5.50 -18.52 -16.31
C SER A 191 -5.24 -19.99 -16.68
N LEU A 192 -4.04 -20.34 -17.13
CA LEU A 192 -3.61 -21.71 -17.38
C LEU A 192 -3.69 -22.58 -16.12
N LEU A 193 -3.21 -22.09 -14.97
CA LEU A 193 -3.26 -22.80 -13.69
C LEU A 193 -4.71 -23.07 -13.24
N ARG A 194 -5.63 -22.10 -13.40
CA ARG A 194 -7.08 -22.31 -13.16
C ARG A 194 -7.65 -23.42 -14.05
N ILE A 195 -7.36 -23.40 -15.35
CA ILE A 195 -7.83 -24.41 -16.33
C ILE A 195 -7.28 -25.80 -15.98
N ILE A 196 -5.98 -25.90 -15.65
CA ILE A 196 -5.32 -27.15 -15.25
C ILE A 196 -5.96 -27.71 -13.96
N TRP A 197 -6.20 -26.87 -12.96
CA TRP A 197 -6.81 -27.29 -11.69
C TRP A 197 -8.23 -27.83 -11.88
N VAL A 198 -9.10 -27.09 -12.59
CA VAL A 198 -10.49 -27.49 -12.85
C VAL A 198 -10.55 -28.74 -13.74
N THR A 199 -9.71 -28.83 -14.77
CA THR A 199 -9.60 -30.03 -15.61
C THR A 199 -9.16 -31.25 -14.80
N GLY A 200 -8.16 -31.07 -13.92
CA GLY A 200 -7.70 -32.12 -13.01
C GLY A 200 -8.78 -32.58 -12.04
N MET A 201 -9.54 -31.65 -11.45
CA MET A 201 -10.71 -31.97 -10.61
C MET A 201 -11.75 -32.77 -11.40
N ALA A 202 -12.10 -32.35 -12.63
CA ALA A 202 -13.09 -33.01 -13.45
C ALA A 202 -12.66 -34.45 -13.83
N VAL A 203 -11.41 -34.62 -14.28
CA VAL A 203 -10.83 -35.94 -14.59
C VAL A 203 -10.82 -36.84 -13.36
N MET A 204 -10.41 -36.33 -12.20
CA MET A 204 -10.36 -37.10 -10.96
C MET A 204 -11.75 -37.46 -10.43
N ALA A 205 -12.71 -36.54 -10.48
CA ALA A 205 -14.11 -36.81 -10.14
C ALA A 205 -14.70 -37.89 -11.04
N LEU A 206 -14.55 -37.78 -12.37
CA LEU A 206 -15.03 -38.76 -13.34
C LEU A 206 -14.35 -40.12 -13.17
N TRP A 207 -13.03 -40.17 -12.95
CA TRP A 207 -12.28 -41.39 -12.70
C TRP A 207 -12.76 -42.10 -11.43
N MET A 208 -12.90 -41.38 -10.32
CA MET A 208 -13.40 -41.95 -9.07
C MET A 208 -14.87 -42.39 -9.19
N LEU A 209 -15.74 -41.59 -9.80
CA LEU A 209 -17.14 -41.94 -10.04
C LEU A 209 -17.27 -43.19 -10.92
N ALA A 210 -16.52 -43.27 -12.02
CA ALA A 210 -16.49 -44.43 -12.90
C ALA A 210 -15.97 -45.69 -12.19
N CYS A 211 -14.84 -45.60 -11.50
CA CYS A 211 -14.28 -46.72 -10.72
C CYS A 211 -15.30 -47.28 -9.72
N ASN A 212 -16.00 -46.38 -9.02
CA ASN A 212 -16.95 -46.75 -7.98
C ASN A 212 -18.31 -47.22 -8.51
N LEU A 213 -18.79 -46.65 -9.62
CA LEU A 213 -19.99 -47.10 -10.29
C LEU A 213 -19.79 -48.49 -10.91
N LEU A 214 -18.68 -48.72 -11.62
CA LEU A 214 -18.34 -50.03 -12.19
C LEU A 214 -18.22 -51.11 -11.12
N PHE A 215 -17.55 -50.80 -10.00
CA PHE A 215 -17.46 -51.70 -8.85
C PHE A 215 -18.85 -52.00 -8.24
N ARG A 216 -19.70 -50.98 -8.04
CA ARG A 216 -21.08 -51.14 -7.53
C ARG A 216 -21.96 -51.94 -8.49
N LEU A 217 -21.82 -51.75 -9.80
CA LEU A 217 -22.53 -52.52 -10.83
C LEU A 217 -22.09 -53.99 -10.82
N ARG A 218 -20.79 -54.26 -10.63
CA ARG A 218 -20.25 -55.61 -10.46
C ARG A 218 -20.86 -56.31 -9.24
N LEU A 219 -20.82 -55.66 -8.06
CA LEU A 219 -21.49 -56.16 -6.85
C LEU A 219 -22.99 -56.41 -7.08
N CYS A 220 -23.69 -55.49 -7.74
CA CYS A 220 -25.12 -55.65 -8.02
C CYS A 220 -25.46 -56.82 -8.96
N ARG A 221 -24.52 -57.23 -9.83
CA ARG A 221 -24.64 -58.40 -10.73
C ARG A 221 -24.24 -59.71 -10.07
N GLU A 222 -23.16 -59.71 -9.28
CA GLU A 222 -22.55 -60.95 -8.72
C GLU A 222 -23.10 -61.35 -7.34
N ARG A 223 -23.94 -60.51 -6.71
CA ARG A 223 -24.48 -60.76 -5.36
C ARG A 223 -25.59 -61.81 -5.30
N ARG A 224 -25.52 -62.67 -4.29
CA ARG A 224 -26.60 -63.55 -3.82
C ARG A 224 -27.06 -63.08 -2.44
N PHE A 225 -28.36 -62.95 -2.21
CA PHE A 225 -28.87 -62.58 -0.88
C PHE A 225 -28.74 -63.76 0.10
N LEU A 226 -28.20 -63.50 1.29
CA LEU A 226 -28.13 -64.50 2.37
C LEU A 226 -29.25 -64.28 3.40
N TYR A 227 -29.21 -63.15 4.11
CA TYR A 227 -30.20 -62.80 5.14
C TYR A 227 -30.13 -61.31 5.50
N ARG A 228 -31.01 -60.85 6.39
CA ARG A 228 -31.01 -59.47 6.93
C ARG A 228 -30.60 -59.51 8.41
N ARG A 229 -29.70 -58.62 8.86
CA ARG A 229 -29.33 -58.49 10.28
C ARG A 229 -29.63 -57.07 10.76
N GLY A 230 -30.76 -56.89 11.43
CA GLY A 230 -31.29 -55.57 11.76
C GLY A 230 -31.74 -54.82 10.50
N ARG A 231 -31.23 -53.61 10.28
CA ARG A 231 -31.51 -52.81 9.07
C ARG A 231 -30.63 -53.20 7.87
N LEU A 232 -29.46 -53.81 8.09
CA LEU A 232 -28.53 -54.20 7.01
C LEU A 232 -28.94 -55.50 6.30
N ARG A 233 -28.76 -55.52 4.98
CA ARG A 233 -28.83 -56.72 4.13
C ARG A 233 -27.44 -57.33 4.03
N VAL A 234 -27.35 -58.67 4.12
CA VAL A 234 -26.12 -59.43 3.96
C VAL A 234 -26.19 -60.22 2.66
N TYR A 235 -25.16 -60.07 1.83
CA TYR A 235 -25.00 -60.72 0.54
C TYR A 235 -23.72 -61.57 0.52
N GLU A 236 -23.74 -62.65 -0.26
CA GLU A 236 -22.56 -63.39 -0.74
C GLU A 236 -22.16 -62.80 -2.10
N ALA A 237 -20.85 -62.65 -2.36
CA ALA A 237 -20.33 -62.32 -3.69
C ALA A 237 -19.07 -63.16 -3.97
N ALA A 238 -19.04 -63.82 -5.13
CA ALA A 238 -18.08 -64.89 -5.41
C ALA A 238 -16.65 -64.42 -5.76
N HIS A 239 -16.46 -63.14 -6.12
CA HIS A 239 -15.19 -62.60 -6.59
C HIS A 239 -14.77 -61.33 -5.84
N LEU A 240 -14.88 -61.38 -4.51
CA LEU A 240 -14.34 -60.37 -3.60
C LEU A 240 -13.12 -60.92 -2.84
N ASP A 241 -12.01 -60.17 -2.88
CA ASP A 241 -10.80 -60.48 -2.11
C ASP A 241 -10.99 -60.28 -0.59
N SER A 242 -12.07 -59.65 -0.15
CA SER A 242 -12.42 -59.47 1.27
C SER A 242 -13.91 -59.18 1.50
N PRO A 243 -14.44 -59.43 2.70
CA PRO A 243 -15.66 -58.78 3.19
C PRO A 243 -15.64 -57.27 3.02
N CYS A 244 -16.81 -56.66 2.83
CA CYS A 244 -16.92 -55.21 2.81
C CYS A 244 -18.36 -54.68 3.00
N LEU A 245 -18.46 -53.49 3.59
CA LEU A 245 -19.64 -52.64 3.60
C LEU A 245 -19.64 -51.74 2.35
N CYS A 246 -20.73 -51.77 1.57
CA CYS A 246 -20.86 -50.92 0.38
C CYS A 246 -22.19 -50.15 0.33
N GLY A 247 -22.11 -48.85 0.04
CA GLY A 247 -23.22 -47.94 -0.24
C GLY A 247 -23.54 -46.97 0.91
N VAL A 248 -23.72 -45.68 0.60
CA VAL A 248 -24.01 -44.62 1.59
C VAL A 248 -25.50 -44.56 1.96
N VAL A 249 -26.39 -44.42 0.96
CA VAL A 249 -27.85 -44.27 1.18
C VAL A 249 -28.54 -45.60 1.52
N ALA A 250 -28.02 -46.72 1.00
CA ALA A 250 -28.57 -48.06 1.22
C ALA A 250 -27.44 -49.08 1.49
N PRO A 251 -26.75 -48.97 2.65
CA PRO A 251 -25.62 -49.82 2.99
C PRO A 251 -26.00 -51.29 3.05
N ALA A 252 -25.13 -52.14 2.51
CA ALA A 252 -25.22 -53.59 2.60
C ALA A 252 -23.84 -54.20 2.82
N VAL A 253 -23.82 -55.32 3.55
CA VAL A 253 -22.60 -56.10 3.80
C VAL A 253 -22.49 -57.18 2.75
N TYR A 254 -21.31 -57.29 2.13
CA TYR A 254 -20.96 -58.33 1.18
C TYR A 254 -19.87 -59.19 1.82
N LEU A 255 -20.08 -60.51 1.82
CA LEU A 255 -19.13 -61.49 2.33
C LEU A 255 -18.56 -62.29 1.15
N ASN A 256 -17.24 -62.51 1.18
CA ASN A 256 -16.58 -63.44 0.25
C ASN A 256 -16.74 -64.90 0.73
N GLN A 257 -16.38 -65.85 -0.15
CA GLN A 257 -16.52 -67.28 0.14
C GLN A 257 -15.66 -67.72 1.33
N ASP A 258 -14.43 -67.21 1.47
CA ASP A 258 -13.51 -67.56 2.57
C ASP A 258 -14.05 -67.19 3.96
N SER A 259 -14.82 -66.11 4.02
CA SER A 259 -15.53 -65.69 5.25
C SER A 259 -16.76 -66.55 5.54
N LEU A 260 -17.24 -67.35 4.58
CA LEU A 260 -18.35 -68.29 4.78
C LEU A 260 -17.87 -69.72 5.09
N LEU A 261 -16.60 -70.06 4.83
CA LEU A 261 -16.01 -71.39 5.07
C LEU A 261 -16.08 -71.84 6.54
N LYS A 262 -15.97 -70.91 7.51
CA LYS A 262 -16.07 -71.21 8.94
C LYS A 262 -17.10 -70.31 9.64
N PRO A 263 -17.91 -70.84 10.58
CA PRO A 263 -18.86 -70.03 11.35
C PRO A 263 -18.22 -68.84 12.09
N CYS A 264 -17.02 -69.05 12.66
CA CYS A 264 -16.26 -67.98 13.32
C CYS A 264 -15.78 -66.90 12.35
N HIS A 265 -15.28 -67.26 11.16
CA HIS A 265 -14.88 -66.28 10.14
C HIS A 265 -16.05 -65.37 9.76
N ARG A 266 -17.23 -65.98 9.53
CA ARG A 266 -18.47 -65.27 9.20
C ARG A 266 -18.91 -64.31 10.29
N GLU A 267 -18.77 -64.70 11.55
CA GLU A 267 -19.23 -63.91 12.70
C GLU A 267 -18.25 -62.79 13.06
N HIS A 268 -16.95 -63.03 12.94
CA HIS A 268 -15.90 -62.01 13.06
C HIS A 268 -15.98 -60.95 11.94
N ALA A 269 -16.03 -61.37 10.67
CA ALA A 269 -16.17 -60.47 9.53
C ALA A 269 -17.44 -59.62 9.65
N LEU A 270 -18.59 -60.26 9.92
CA LEU A 270 -19.85 -59.54 10.09
C LEU A 270 -19.88 -58.60 11.31
N ALA A 271 -19.11 -58.89 12.37
CA ALA A 271 -18.94 -57.97 13.49
C ALA A 271 -18.08 -56.73 13.13
N HIS A 272 -17.09 -56.90 12.23
CA HIS A 272 -16.26 -55.82 11.69
C HIS A 272 -17.05 -54.90 10.75
N GLU A 273 -17.73 -55.46 9.74
CA GLU A 273 -18.55 -54.66 8.79
C GLU A 273 -19.72 -53.93 9.49
N MET A 274 -20.27 -54.54 10.55
CA MET A 274 -21.28 -53.93 11.41
C MET A 274 -20.70 -52.82 12.32
N THR A 275 -19.38 -52.76 12.50
CA THR A 275 -18.68 -51.66 13.18
C THR A 275 -18.45 -50.51 12.21
N HIS A 276 -17.97 -50.75 10.98
CA HIS A 276 -17.90 -49.71 9.93
C HIS A 276 -19.24 -49.00 9.70
N TYR A 277 -20.35 -49.76 9.67
CA TYR A 277 -21.69 -49.18 9.52
C TYR A 277 -22.09 -48.28 10.70
N ARG A 278 -21.61 -48.57 11.91
CA ARG A 278 -21.88 -47.78 13.12
C ARG A 278 -20.97 -46.56 13.25
N HIS A 279 -19.79 -46.58 12.63
CA HIS A 279 -18.90 -45.42 12.54
C HIS A 279 -19.24 -44.51 11.36
N GLY A 280 -20.00 -44.99 10.37
CA GLY A 280 -20.39 -44.21 9.20
C GLY A 280 -19.29 -44.12 8.14
N ASP A 281 -18.36 -45.08 8.11
CA ASP A 281 -17.14 -45.01 7.31
C ASP A 281 -17.36 -44.89 5.80
N SER A 282 -18.53 -45.29 5.30
CA SER A 282 -18.94 -45.06 3.91
C SER A 282 -19.10 -43.56 3.59
N LEU A 283 -19.57 -42.74 4.54
CA LEU A 283 -19.62 -41.28 4.41
C LEU A 283 -18.21 -40.69 4.52
N TRP A 284 -17.43 -41.11 5.52
CA TRP A 284 -16.06 -40.62 5.71
C TRP A 284 -15.10 -40.99 4.56
N THR A 285 -15.38 -42.09 3.84
CA THR A 285 -14.70 -42.42 2.59
C THR A 285 -15.09 -41.48 1.46
N GLY A 286 -16.34 -41.01 1.42
CA GLY A 286 -16.77 -39.94 0.51
C GLY A 286 -16.06 -38.61 0.79
N VAL A 287 -15.95 -38.24 2.07
CA VAL A 287 -15.18 -37.07 2.53
C VAL A 287 -13.73 -37.13 2.07
N ARG A 288 -13.02 -38.24 2.30
CA ARG A 288 -11.64 -38.43 1.81
C ARG A 288 -11.55 -38.32 0.28
N ASN A 289 -12.47 -38.95 -0.45
CA ASN A 289 -12.48 -38.87 -1.92
C ASN A 289 -12.73 -37.44 -2.42
N LEU A 290 -13.57 -36.66 -1.75
CA LEU A 290 -13.80 -35.24 -2.07
C LEU A 290 -12.53 -34.40 -1.87
N CYS A 291 -11.82 -34.56 -0.73
CA CYS A 291 -10.51 -33.93 -0.53
C CYS A 291 -9.51 -34.32 -1.64
N LEU A 292 -9.47 -35.58 -2.05
CA LEU A 292 -8.56 -36.08 -3.11
C LEU A 292 -8.96 -35.66 -4.53
N VAL A 293 -10.19 -35.19 -4.75
CA VAL A 293 -10.62 -34.57 -6.01
C VAL A 293 -10.20 -33.10 -6.03
N ILE A 294 -10.47 -32.34 -4.97
CA ILE A 294 -10.17 -30.90 -4.89
C ILE A 294 -8.65 -30.64 -4.86
N TYR A 295 -7.92 -31.40 -4.04
CA TYR A 295 -6.47 -31.28 -3.83
C TYR A 295 -5.71 -32.42 -4.48
N TRP A 296 -6.12 -32.81 -5.70
CA TRP A 296 -5.58 -33.98 -6.42
C TRP A 296 -4.05 -33.95 -6.60
N PHE A 297 -3.47 -32.75 -6.70
CA PHE A 297 -2.03 -32.49 -6.85
C PHE A 297 -1.24 -32.56 -5.53
N HIS A 298 -1.91 -32.57 -4.36
CA HIS A 298 -1.26 -32.28 -3.08
C HIS A 298 -0.84 -33.56 -2.32
N PRO A 299 0.47 -33.90 -2.25
CA PRO A 299 0.93 -35.21 -1.75
C PRO A 299 0.61 -35.47 -0.27
N LEU A 300 0.51 -34.42 0.56
CA LEU A 300 0.16 -34.59 1.97
C LEU A 300 -1.32 -34.93 2.18
N VAL A 301 -2.22 -34.50 1.30
CA VAL A 301 -3.64 -34.92 1.34
C VAL A 301 -3.77 -36.41 0.95
N TRP A 302 -2.98 -36.89 0.00
CA TRP A 302 -2.84 -38.33 -0.29
C TRP A 302 -2.31 -39.11 0.92
N LEU A 303 -1.31 -38.58 1.62
CA LEU A 303 -0.79 -39.17 2.86
C LEU A 303 -1.86 -39.21 3.96
N ALA A 304 -2.58 -38.11 4.19
CA ALA A 304 -3.66 -38.01 5.16
C ALA A 304 -4.79 -39.02 4.89
N ALA A 305 -5.23 -39.14 3.64
CA ALA A 305 -6.22 -40.14 3.24
C ALA A 305 -5.74 -41.58 3.50
N CYS A 306 -4.44 -41.86 3.29
CA CYS A 306 -3.82 -43.16 3.58
C CYS A 306 -3.64 -43.43 5.09
N LEU A 307 -3.36 -42.42 5.91
CA LEU A 307 -3.19 -42.55 7.36
C LEU A 307 -4.54 -42.65 8.09
N SER A 308 -5.48 -41.75 7.79
CA SER A 308 -6.90 -41.88 8.17
C SER A 308 -7.49 -43.22 7.70
N GLY A 309 -6.98 -43.76 6.59
CA GLY A 309 -7.30 -45.09 6.10
C GLY A 309 -6.99 -46.21 7.09
N LYS A 310 -5.76 -46.25 7.61
CA LYS A 310 -5.29 -47.26 8.58
C LYS A 310 -5.93 -47.08 9.95
N ASP A 311 -6.17 -45.83 10.34
CA ASP A 311 -6.67 -45.51 11.68
C ASP A 311 -8.15 -45.89 11.82
N CYS A 312 -8.91 -45.84 10.71
CA CYS A 312 -10.23 -46.47 10.58
C CYS A 312 -10.21 -47.97 10.91
N GLU A 313 -9.29 -48.73 10.30
CA GLU A 313 -9.17 -50.18 10.51
C GLU A 313 -8.88 -50.50 11.99
N LEU A 314 -7.98 -49.74 12.62
CA LEU A 314 -7.66 -49.87 14.04
C LEU A 314 -8.83 -49.51 14.94
N ALA A 315 -9.60 -48.46 14.62
CA ALA A 315 -10.83 -48.09 15.31
C ALA A 315 -11.95 -49.14 15.17
N CYS A 316 -11.98 -49.85 14.03
CA CYS A 316 -12.93 -50.92 13.76
C CYS A 316 -12.52 -52.26 14.37
N ASP A 317 -11.23 -52.60 14.40
CA ASP A 317 -10.70 -53.72 15.20
C ASP A 317 -10.99 -53.50 16.69
N GLU A 318 -10.72 -52.30 17.22
CA GLU A 318 -11.07 -51.91 18.59
C GLU A 318 -12.59 -52.04 18.83
N GLY A 319 -13.42 -51.53 17.91
CA GLY A 319 -14.87 -51.63 18.02
C GLY A 319 -15.42 -53.06 17.93
N THR A 320 -14.73 -53.92 17.20
CA THR A 320 -15.10 -55.34 17.01
C THR A 320 -14.73 -56.17 18.24
N LEU A 321 -13.52 -55.99 18.79
CA LEU A 321 -13.12 -56.62 20.05
C LEU A 321 -14.03 -56.22 21.22
N ASN A 322 -14.39 -54.94 21.32
CA ASN A 322 -15.35 -54.44 22.31
C ASN A 322 -16.77 -55.04 22.14
N ARG A 323 -17.06 -55.73 21.03
CA ARG A 323 -18.34 -56.40 20.76
C ARG A 323 -18.28 -57.92 20.88
N LEU A 324 -17.18 -58.54 20.46
CA LEU A 324 -16.96 -59.99 20.54
C LEU A 324 -16.55 -60.44 21.96
N GLY A 325 -15.96 -59.54 22.75
CA GLY A 325 -15.44 -59.82 24.08
C GLY A 325 -13.95 -60.20 24.04
N GLU A 326 -13.27 -59.96 25.18
CA GLU A 326 -11.82 -60.19 25.33
C GLU A 326 -11.43 -61.66 25.10
N GLU A 327 -12.31 -62.62 25.42
CA GLU A 327 -12.08 -64.06 25.22
C GLU A 327 -11.95 -64.43 23.73
N GLN A 328 -12.60 -63.70 22.82
CA GLN A 328 -12.53 -63.98 21.38
C GLN A 328 -11.34 -63.29 20.69
N ARG A 329 -10.52 -62.53 21.42
CA ARG A 329 -9.44 -61.67 20.89
C ARG A 329 -8.40 -62.42 20.07
N GLU A 330 -8.00 -63.61 20.51
CA GLU A 330 -7.07 -64.45 19.75
C GLU A 330 -7.75 -65.08 18.52
N SER A 331 -8.99 -65.56 18.68
CA SER A 331 -9.78 -66.16 17.58
C SER A 331 -10.04 -65.16 16.45
N TYR A 332 -10.31 -63.90 16.81
CA TYR A 332 -10.44 -62.76 15.90
C TYR A 332 -9.12 -62.44 15.19
N GLY A 333 -8.00 -62.33 15.94
CA GLY A 333 -6.68 -62.11 15.35
C GLY A 333 -6.25 -63.20 14.38
N ARG A 334 -6.47 -64.48 14.73
CA ARG A 334 -6.24 -65.63 13.83
C ARG A 334 -7.11 -65.53 12.56
N THR A 335 -8.37 -65.15 12.69
CA THR A 335 -9.29 -64.98 11.56
C THR A 335 -8.82 -63.89 10.58
N LEU A 336 -8.36 -62.73 11.09
CA LEU A 336 -7.80 -61.68 10.23
C LEU A 336 -6.56 -62.17 9.46
N ILE A 337 -5.70 -62.97 10.09
CA ILE A 337 -4.53 -63.58 9.42
C ILE A 337 -4.98 -64.58 8.35
N GLU A 338 -5.90 -65.49 8.67
CA GLU A 338 -6.37 -66.50 7.71
C GLU A 338 -7.07 -65.86 6.48
N LEU A 339 -7.95 -64.87 6.69
CA LEU A 339 -8.61 -64.17 5.58
C LEU A 339 -7.63 -63.31 4.75
N ALA A 340 -6.69 -62.62 5.39
CA ALA A 340 -5.66 -61.85 4.69
C ALA A 340 -4.61 -62.73 3.97
N CYS A 341 -4.50 -64.01 4.32
CA CYS A 341 -3.70 -64.99 3.58
C CYS A 341 -4.44 -65.63 2.39
N ALA A 342 -5.78 -65.56 2.34
CA ALA A 342 -6.58 -66.00 1.20
C ALA A 342 -6.69 -64.92 0.09
N ALA A 343 -6.68 -63.64 0.47
CA ALA A 343 -6.77 -62.51 -0.44
C ALA A 343 -5.54 -62.40 -1.37
N SER A 344 -5.76 -62.24 -2.69
CA SER A 344 -4.71 -62.25 -3.72
C SER A 344 -4.84 -61.09 -4.72
N GLY A 345 -5.13 -59.89 -4.22
CA GLY A 345 -5.38 -58.67 -5.01
C GLY A 345 -4.26 -57.62 -4.98
N LYS A 346 -4.24 -56.74 -5.99
CA LYS A 346 -3.42 -55.50 -5.99
C LYS A 346 -4.19 -54.37 -5.30
N LYS A 347 -3.58 -53.71 -4.31
CA LYS A 347 -4.12 -52.54 -3.59
C LYS A 347 -4.80 -51.52 -4.52
N ARG A 348 -6.02 -51.09 -4.17
CA ARG A 348 -6.74 -50.00 -4.86
C ARG A 348 -7.16 -48.91 -3.87
N ILE A 349 -6.47 -47.77 -3.92
CA ILE A 349 -6.62 -46.67 -2.95
C ILE A 349 -7.96 -45.91 -3.08
N LEU A 350 -8.63 -45.99 -4.23
CA LEU A 350 -9.73 -45.08 -4.64
C LEU A 350 -11.12 -45.73 -4.77
N GLN A 351 -11.37 -46.86 -4.11
CA GLN A 351 -12.69 -47.52 -4.12
C GLN A 351 -13.44 -47.32 -2.79
N PHE A 352 -14.76 -47.13 -2.87
CA PHE A 352 -15.69 -46.98 -1.75
C PHE A 352 -15.86 -48.26 -0.91
N VAL A 353 -15.33 -49.38 -1.41
CA VAL A 353 -15.11 -50.59 -0.63
C VAL A 353 -13.65 -50.63 -0.22
N ARG A 354 -13.43 -50.84 1.08
CA ARG A 354 -12.12 -51.10 1.65
C ARG A 354 -11.92 -52.60 1.77
N GLU A 355 -10.74 -53.06 1.41
CA GLU A 355 -10.32 -54.46 1.54
C GLU A 355 -9.85 -54.72 2.98
N LEU A 356 -10.41 -55.73 3.65
CA LEU A 356 -9.97 -56.20 4.97
C LEU A 356 -8.48 -56.64 4.95
N SER A 357 -7.99 -57.08 3.78
CA SER A 357 -6.61 -57.48 3.51
C SER A 357 -5.64 -56.29 3.35
N GLY A 358 -5.38 -55.56 4.43
CA GLY A 358 -4.26 -54.63 4.52
C GLY A 358 -2.91 -55.31 4.23
N GLY A 359 -1.93 -54.57 3.69
CA GLY A 359 -0.64 -55.15 3.29
C GLY A 359 0.16 -55.72 4.48
N LYS A 360 1.18 -56.58 4.24
CA LYS A 360 1.92 -57.28 5.33
C LYS A 360 2.35 -56.41 6.53
N LYS A 361 2.75 -55.15 6.31
CA LYS A 361 3.09 -54.19 7.38
C LYS A 361 1.87 -53.71 8.18
N GLU A 362 0.76 -53.48 7.50
CA GLU A 362 -0.52 -52.99 8.00
C GLU A 362 -1.27 -54.09 8.77
N LEU A 363 -1.27 -55.33 8.27
CA LEU A 363 -1.70 -56.50 9.03
C LEU A 363 -0.86 -56.69 10.31
N LYS A 364 0.47 -56.48 10.24
CA LYS A 364 1.33 -56.50 11.44
C LYS A 364 0.99 -55.37 12.43
N GLU A 365 0.69 -54.17 11.95
CA GLU A 365 0.24 -53.05 12.80
C GLU A 365 -1.10 -53.37 13.48
N ARG A 366 -2.09 -53.92 12.75
CA ARG A 366 -3.39 -54.39 13.29
C ARG A 366 -3.21 -55.50 14.33
N ILE A 367 -2.47 -56.56 14.02
CA ILE A 367 -2.26 -57.69 14.93
C ILE A 367 -1.45 -57.27 16.18
N ALA A 368 -0.48 -56.36 16.05
CA ALA A 368 0.24 -55.82 17.21
C ALA A 368 -0.67 -54.97 18.12
N PHE A 369 -1.53 -54.14 17.52
CA PHE A 369 -2.53 -53.37 18.27
C PHE A 369 -3.54 -54.29 18.99
N ILE A 370 -4.06 -55.31 18.29
CA ILE A 370 -4.93 -56.35 18.86
C ILE A 370 -4.21 -57.05 20.02
N ALA A 371 -2.96 -57.49 19.86
CA ALA A 371 -2.20 -58.17 20.91
C ALA A 371 -1.85 -57.28 22.13
N SER A 372 -1.80 -55.95 21.98
CA SER A 372 -1.33 -55.02 23.02
C SER A 372 -2.18 -54.96 24.30
N GLY A 373 -3.43 -55.42 24.25
CA GLY A 373 -4.29 -55.70 25.42
C GLY A 373 -4.77 -54.51 26.27
N ARG A 374 -4.15 -53.33 26.18
CA ARG A 374 -4.24 -52.29 27.21
C ARG A 374 -5.23 -51.17 26.87
N ARG A 375 -6.34 -51.11 27.61
CA ARG A 375 -7.13 -49.87 27.74
C ARG A 375 -6.36 -48.84 28.56
N LYS A 376 -6.14 -47.65 28.03
CA LYS A 376 -5.73 -46.46 28.80
C LYS A 376 -6.50 -45.24 28.32
N LYS A 377 -6.87 -44.37 29.26
CA LYS A 377 -7.30 -42.99 28.99
C LYS A 377 -6.13 -42.07 29.31
N SER A 378 -5.88 -41.06 28.47
CA SER A 378 -4.97 -39.96 28.77
C SER A 378 -5.52 -38.68 28.16
N VAL A 379 -6.35 -37.96 28.92
CA VAL A 379 -6.95 -36.67 28.50
C VAL A 379 -5.87 -35.66 28.10
N LEU A 380 -4.69 -35.75 28.73
CA LEU A 380 -3.50 -34.97 28.40
C LEU A 380 -3.08 -35.07 26.92
N ALA A 381 -3.34 -36.18 26.23
CA ALA A 381 -3.04 -36.34 24.81
C ALA A 381 -4.10 -35.70 23.89
N VAL A 382 -5.29 -35.39 24.42
CA VAL A 382 -6.29 -34.55 23.72
C VAL A 382 -5.96 -33.08 23.96
N LEU A 383 -5.59 -32.72 25.19
CA LEU A 383 -5.13 -31.36 25.52
C LEU A 383 -3.89 -30.97 24.69
N ALA A 384 -2.87 -31.83 24.57
CA ALA A 384 -1.71 -31.54 23.74
C ALA A 384 -2.03 -31.33 22.25
N VAL A 385 -3.11 -31.95 21.72
CA VAL A 385 -3.57 -31.73 20.34
C VAL A 385 -4.46 -30.50 20.23
N GLY A 386 -5.25 -30.19 21.26
CA GLY A 386 -5.96 -28.92 21.38
C GLY A 386 -4.98 -27.75 21.42
N CYS A 387 -3.93 -27.84 22.23
CA CYS A 387 -2.85 -26.86 22.29
C CYS A 387 -2.05 -26.80 20.98
N ALA A 388 -1.78 -27.91 20.29
CA ALA A 388 -1.11 -27.86 18.99
C ALA A 388 -1.99 -27.24 17.88
N ALA A 389 -3.31 -27.47 17.93
CA ALA A 389 -4.26 -26.85 17.01
C ALA A 389 -4.54 -25.37 17.37
N ALA A 390 -4.45 -25.00 18.64
CA ALA A 390 -4.54 -23.62 19.10
C ALA A 390 -3.26 -22.84 18.79
N LEU A 391 -2.06 -23.39 19.06
CA LEU A 391 -0.80 -22.77 18.64
C LEU A 391 -0.79 -22.53 17.12
N ALA A 392 -1.18 -23.52 16.32
CA ALA A 392 -1.34 -23.37 14.87
C ALA A 392 -2.55 -22.51 14.41
N ALA A 393 -3.24 -21.82 15.33
CA ALA A 393 -4.36 -20.91 15.08
C ALA A 393 -4.32 -19.61 15.93
N CYS A 394 -3.29 -19.43 16.77
CA CYS A 394 -3.12 -18.30 17.68
C CYS A 394 -1.69 -17.74 17.66
N SER A 395 -0.72 -18.39 17.01
CA SER A 395 0.69 -17.98 17.02
C SER A 395 1.02 -16.85 16.02
N ILE A 396 0.14 -15.85 15.88
CA ILE A 396 0.57 -14.50 15.47
C ILE A 396 -0.27 -13.50 16.27
N GLY A 397 0.42 -12.53 16.87
CA GLY A 397 -0.19 -11.46 17.66
C GLY A 397 -1.04 -10.51 16.80
N GLY A 398 -2.02 -9.89 17.43
CA GLY A 398 -2.74 -8.75 16.88
C GLY A 398 -2.85 -7.69 17.97
N ALA A 399 -2.68 -6.43 17.59
CA ALA A 399 -2.81 -5.34 18.55
C ALA A 399 -4.15 -5.39 19.28
N LYS A 400 -4.11 -5.21 20.60
CA LYS A 400 -5.30 -5.02 21.42
C LYS A 400 -5.70 -3.56 21.29
N GLU A 401 -6.76 -3.31 20.52
CA GLU A 401 -7.38 -1.99 20.39
C GLU A 401 -8.06 -1.64 21.72
N GLU A 402 -7.58 -0.56 22.35
CA GLU A 402 -8.16 0.01 23.57
C GLU A 402 -8.43 1.52 23.34
N GLU A 403 -8.79 2.27 24.38
CA GLU A 403 -9.55 3.53 24.27
C GLU A 403 -8.73 4.76 23.78
N THR A 404 -8.34 4.76 22.49
CA THR A 404 -7.41 5.72 21.87
C THR A 404 -7.82 7.20 21.86
N GLY A 405 -9.11 7.55 21.96
CA GLY A 405 -9.59 8.93 21.81
C GLY A 405 -9.41 9.87 23.00
N ARG A 406 -8.81 9.41 24.11
CA ARG A 406 -8.78 10.17 25.38
C ARG A 406 -7.61 11.13 25.58
N TYR A 407 -6.66 11.20 24.66
CA TYR A 407 -5.58 12.18 24.77
C TYR A 407 -6.01 13.53 24.17
N VAL A 408 -5.77 14.62 24.90
CA VAL A 408 -5.90 16.00 24.42
C VAL A 408 -4.54 16.44 23.88
N GLU A 409 -4.49 16.88 22.63
CA GLU A 409 -3.30 17.55 22.09
C GLU A 409 -3.30 19.04 22.38
N ALA A 410 -2.13 19.60 22.69
CA ALA A 410 -1.92 21.02 22.87
C ALA A 410 -0.54 21.44 22.33
N SER A 411 -0.48 22.56 21.62
CA SER A 411 0.79 23.16 21.20
C SER A 411 1.48 23.85 22.37
N VAL A 412 2.78 23.59 22.56
CA VAL A 412 3.60 24.19 23.62
C VAL A 412 4.35 25.40 23.07
N SER A 413 4.09 26.58 23.63
CA SER A 413 4.76 27.81 23.21
C SER A 413 6.23 27.82 23.65
N CYS A 414 7.14 27.63 22.69
CA CYS A 414 8.57 27.79 22.88
C CYS A 414 8.98 29.27 22.72
N PRO A 415 9.97 29.78 23.49
CA PRO A 415 10.61 31.06 23.22
C PRO A 415 11.26 31.08 21.83
N ASP A 416 11.40 32.25 21.22
CA ASP A 416 12.13 32.36 19.96
C ASP A 416 13.65 32.28 20.18
N SER A 417 14.20 31.11 19.87
CA SER A 417 15.63 30.76 19.82
C SER A 417 16.36 31.21 18.55
N GLY A 418 15.69 31.90 17.63
CA GLY A 418 16.14 32.10 16.26
C GLY A 418 15.86 30.86 15.41
N ASP A 419 16.70 29.85 15.53
CA ASP A 419 16.64 28.64 14.69
C ASP A 419 15.61 27.61 15.17
N GLN A 420 15.31 26.65 14.29
CA GLN A 420 14.40 25.54 14.59
C GLN A 420 15.11 24.44 15.40
N PRO A 421 14.47 23.85 16.43
CA PRO A 421 14.98 22.65 17.06
C PRO A 421 14.83 21.44 16.13
N GLU A 422 15.92 20.68 15.96
CA GLU A 422 16.01 19.50 15.10
C GLU A 422 15.94 18.19 15.89
N LYS A 423 16.27 18.21 17.18
CA LYS A 423 16.35 17.04 18.05
C LYS A 423 15.68 17.33 19.40
N LEU A 424 14.99 16.33 19.96
CA LEU A 424 14.47 16.34 21.33
C LEU A 424 15.19 15.25 22.14
N VAL A 425 15.65 15.60 23.34
CA VAL A 425 16.14 14.65 24.34
C VAL A 425 15.50 14.93 25.70
N TRP A 426 15.27 13.89 26.51
CA TRP A 426 14.72 14.03 27.85
C TRP A 426 15.39 13.06 28.84
N GLU A 427 15.48 13.48 30.11
CA GLU A 427 15.84 12.61 31.23
C GLU A 427 15.17 13.12 32.51
N GLY A 428 14.31 12.30 33.10
CA GLY A 428 13.40 12.73 34.18
C GLY A 428 12.50 13.89 33.72
N ASP A 429 12.38 14.92 34.56
CA ASP A 429 11.59 16.14 34.27
C ASP A 429 12.31 17.13 33.33
N THR A 430 13.57 16.85 32.97
CA THR A 430 14.38 17.71 32.09
C THR A 430 14.14 17.36 30.64
N VAL A 431 13.73 18.35 29.84
CA VAL A 431 13.50 18.21 28.39
C VAL A 431 14.33 19.27 27.68
N ARG A 432 15.17 18.86 26.73
CA ARG A 432 15.97 19.76 25.89
C ARG A 432 15.55 19.61 24.43
N LEU A 433 15.22 20.73 23.80
CA LEU A 433 15.11 20.88 22.36
C LEU A 433 16.41 21.49 21.87
N ALA A 434 17.09 20.85 20.93
CA ALA A 434 18.37 21.31 20.40
C ALA A 434 18.25 21.69 18.93
N ALA A 435 18.83 22.84 18.57
CA ALA A 435 19.01 23.27 17.19
C ALA A 435 20.40 22.84 16.69
N GLY A 436 20.54 22.67 15.36
CA GLY A 436 21.82 22.38 14.73
C GLY A 436 22.83 23.51 14.88
N VAL A 437 22.36 24.75 14.75
CA VAL A 437 23.20 25.96 14.63
C VAL A 437 22.90 27.00 15.73
N GLY A 438 21.63 27.15 16.12
CA GLY A 438 21.15 28.13 17.10
C GLY A 438 21.10 27.63 18.55
N ALA A 439 20.41 28.41 19.40
CA ALA A 439 20.39 28.17 20.84
C ALA A 439 19.42 27.04 21.27
N ASP A 440 19.89 26.16 22.15
CA ASP A 440 19.06 25.13 22.79
C ASP A 440 17.96 25.77 23.68
N LEU A 441 16.81 25.10 23.73
CA LEU A 441 15.74 25.38 24.69
C LEU A 441 15.65 24.25 25.72
N VAL A 442 15.73 24.59 27.00
CA VAL A 442 15.63 23.64 28.12
C VAL A 442 14.43 23.96 29.00
N SER A 443 13.69 22.91 29.35
CA SER A 443 12.66 22.86 30.38
C SER A 443 13.16 21.98 31.53
N THR A 444 12.77 22.32 32.77
CA THR A 444 12.96 21.48 33.97
C THR A 444 11.64 21.15 34.68
N ASP A 445 10.49 21.32 33.99
CA ASP A 445 9.14 21.12 34.55
C ASP A 445 8.26 20.18 33.71
N GLY A 446 8.87 19.24 32.98
CA GLY A 446 8.15 18.30 32.10
C GLY A 446 7.62 18.96 30.82
N GLY A 447 8.40 19.87 30.23
CA GLY A 447 8.12 20.53 28.97
C GLY A 447 6.96 21.52 29.03
N ARG A 448 6.69 22.15 30.18
CA ARG A 448 5.61 23.13 30.33
C ARG A 448 6.12 24.56 30.11
N GLN A 449 7.36 24.86 30.53
CA GLN A 449 8.02 26.14 30.28
C GLN A 449 9.46 25.93 29.80
N PHE A 450 9.76 26.44 28.60
CA PHE A 450 11.10 26.41 28.03
C PHE A 450 11.84 27.73 28.25
N THR A 451 13.15 27.63 28.46
CA THR A 451 14.08 28.75 28.58
C THR A 451 15.28 28.51 27.67
N ALA A 452 15.86 29.57 27.09
CA ALA A 452 17.11 29.44 26.33
C ALA A 452 18.25 29.02 27.26
N ALA A 453 18.98 27.97 26.89
CA ALA A 453 20.16 27.53 27.62
C ALA A 453 21.41 28.27 27.11
N GLU A 454 22.29 28.67 28.04
CA GLU A 454 23.61 29.19 27.66
C GLU A 454 24.47 28.05 27.10
N MET A 455 24.87 28.16 25.83
CA MET A 455 25.80 27.22 25.21
C MET A 455 27.25 27.71 25.42
N PRO A 456 28.18 26.87 25.92
CA PRO A 456 29.57 27.27 26.15
C PRO A 456 30.42 27.38 24.86
N TYR A 457 29.80 27.25 23.69
CA TYR A 457 30.41 27.25 22.36
C TYR A 457 29.43 27.80 21.32
N ASN A 458 29.95 28.26 20.18
CA ASN A 458 29.14 28.73 19.04
C ASN A 458 29.26 27.75 17.86
N LEU A 459 28.14 27.48 17.17
CA LEU A 459 28.06 26.61 16.00
C LEU A 459 27.75 27.39 14.70
N SER A 460 27.49 28.71 14.76
CA SER A 460 27.03 29.54 13.63
C SER A 460 27.95 29.62 12.40
N GLU A 461 29.18 29.11 12.51
CA GLU A 461 30.19 29.09 11.44
C GLU A 461 30.57 27.67 11.01
N ARG A 462 29.89 26.62 11.53
CA ARG A 462 30.16 25.21 11.23
C ARG A 462 29.12 24.64 10.27
N ASN A 463 29.59 23.93 9.25
CA ASN A 463 28.76 23.19 8.31
C ASN A 463 28.45 21.80 8.89
N ILE A 464 27.37 21.70 9.67
CA ILE A 464 26.95 20.50 10.39
C ILE A 464 25.91 19.74 9.57
N ALA A 465 26.10 18.44 9.39
CA ALA A 465 25.09 17.58 8.80
C ALA A 465 23.98 17.29 9.84
N GLY A 466 22.95 18.13 9.91
CA GLY A 466 21.93 18.12 10.99
C GLY A 466 21.26 16.76 11.27
N ALA A 467 21.11 15.92 10.24
CA ALA A 467 20.67 14.52 10.38
C ALA A 467 21.51 13.75 11.41
N THR A 468 22.84 13.94 11.41
CA THR A 468 23.80 13.22 12.28
C THR A 468 23.79 13.68 13.73
N LEU A 469 23.20 14.82 14.08
CA LEU A 469 23.30 15.42 15.41
C LEU A 469 22.61 14.57 16.50
N ALA A 470 23.32 14.31 17.59
CA ALA A 470 22.75 13.88 18.88
C ALA A 470 23.14 14.85 19.99
N VAL A 471 22.24 15.05 20.96
CA VAL A 471 22.44 15.96 22.11
C VAL A 471 22.01 15.27 23.40
N ALA A 472 22.73 15.52 24.48
CA ALA A 472 22.46 15.03 25.83
C ALA A 472 21.73 16.09 26.69
N PRO A 473 21.03 15.71 27.77
CA PRO A 473 20.28 16.64 28.62
C PRO A 473 21.11 17.78 29.22
N ASP A 474 22.40 17.55 29.50
CA ASP A 474 23.34 18.54 30.04
C ASP A 474 23.80 19.57 29.00
N GLY A 475 23.81 19.22 27.71
CA GLY A 475 24.25 20.04 26.59
C GLY A 475 25.53 19.54 25.90
N ALA A 476 26.03 18.35 26.26
CA ALA A 476 26.98 17.65 25.38
C ALA A 476 26.30 17.29 24.05
N ARG A 477 27.04 17.28 22.94
CA ARG A 477 26.52 16.91 21.61
C ARG A 477 27.57 16.24 20.73
N ALA A 478 27.15 15.29 19.91
CA ALA A 478 27.97 14.64 18.90
C ALA A 478 27.36 14.82 17.50
N PHE A 479 28.19 15.12 16.50
CA PHE A 479 27.76 15.41 15.13
C PHE A 479 28.89 15.24 14.12
N MET A 480 28.53 15.19 12.83
CA MET A 480 29.47 15.29 11.72
C MET A 480 29.57 16.72 11.18
N GLU A 481 30.79 17.17 10.93
CA GLU A 481 31.12 18.45 10.30
C GLU A 481 31.74 18.23 8.91
N ILE A 482 31.18 18.88 7.88
CA ILE A 482 31.60 18.72 6.48
C ILE A 482 32.43 19.93 6.03
N THR A 483 33.72 19.73 5.78
CA THR A 483 34.66 20.77 5.33
C THR A 483 35.14 20.47 3.91
N GLY A 484 34.44 21.01 2.91
CA GLY A 484 34.72 20.74 1.50
C GLY A 484 34.55 19.25 1.19
N ASN A 485 35.63 18.60 0.71
CA ASN A 485 35.64 17.18 0.37
C ASN A 485 36.11 16.26 1.52
N SER A 486 36.17 16.74 2.76
CA SER A 486 36.48 15.94 3.95
C SER A 486 35.42 16.14 5.03
N GLN A 487 35.11 15.08 5.79
CA GLN A 487 34.07 15.09 6.80
C GLN A 487 34.58 14.45 8.09
N ARG A 488 34.25 15.02 9.25
CA ARG A 488 34.82 14.60 10.53
C ARG A 488 33.78 14.52 11.64
N SER A 489 33.90 13.47 12.44
CA SER A 489 33.05 13.21 13.61
C SER A 489 33.59 13.94 14.85
N ILE A 490 32.74 14.73 15.50
CA ILE A 490 33.09 15.62 16.62
C ILE A 490 32.15 15.37 17.80
N LEU A 491 32.70 15.28 19.01
CA LEU A 491 32.00 15.40 20.28
C LEU A 491 32.34 16.75 20.92
N ILE A 492 31.33 17.49 21.38
CA ILE A 492 31.51 18.62 22.30
C ILE A 492 30.89 18.22 23.64
N THR A 493 31.68 18.26 24.71
CA THR A 493 31.25 17.90 26.07
C THR A 493 30.33 18.96 26.69
N GLY A 494 29.63 18.63 27.77
CA GLY A 494 28.77 19.58 28.49
C GLY A 494 29.52 20.80 29.07
N ASP A 495 30.82 20.65 29.37
CA ASP A 495 31.71 21.76 29.76
C ASP A 495 32.40 22.48 28.57
N GLY A 496 32.00 22.16 27.33
CA GLY A 496 32.42 22.86 26.12
C GLY A 496 33.79 22.46 25.56
N ARG A 497 34.33 21.28 25.91
CA ARG A 497 35.55 20.75 25.31
C ARG A 497 35.22 20.06 23.98
N GLU A 498 35.86 20.50 22.90
CA GLU A 498 35.82 19.82 21.60
C GLU A 498 36.78 18.61 21.58
N ILE A 499 36.28 17.46 21.13
CA ILE A 499 37.00 16.20 20.98
C ILE A 499 36.73 15.67 19.57
N ILE A 500 37.79 15.50 18.77
CA ILE A 500 37.70 14.92 17.42
C ILE A 500 37.77 13.39 17.56
N LEU A 501 36.85 12.69 16.90
CA LEU A 501 36.72 11.24 16.96
C LEU A 501 37.53 10.57 15.84
N ASP A 502 38.85 10.82 15.81
CA ASP A 502 39.80 10.38 14.78
C ASP A 502 39.70 8.89 14.39
N SER A 503 39.20 8.03 15.30
CA SER A 503 39.02 6.60 15.09
C SER A 503 37.92 6.22 14.11
N LEU A 504 37.01 7.14 13.76
CA LEU A 504 35.93 6.94 12.77
C LEU A 504 36.32 7.42 11.36
N GLY A 505 37.46 8.12 11.21
CA GLY A 505 37.94 8.61 9.92
C GLY A 505 36.97 9.56 9.21
N ASP A 506 36.92 9.44 7.87
CA ASP A 506 35.99 10.16 6.99
C ASP A 506 34.68 9.36 6.72
N SER A 507 34.38 8.31 7.50
CA SER A 507 33.23 7.41 7.31
C SER A 507 31.89 8.11 7.59
N TYR A 508 30.81 7.76 6.86
CA TYR A 508 29.48 8.24 7.21
C TYR A 508 29.09 7.76 8.61
N THR A 509 28.59 8.67 9.44
CA THR A 509 28.42 8.46 10.88
C THR A 509 27.12 9.10 11.37
N GLU A 510 26.27 8.31 12.01
CA GLU A 510 25.07 8.79 12.72
C GLU A 510 25.25 8.68 14.24
N PHE A 511 24.72 9.66 14.98
CA PHE A 511 24.74 9.66 16.44
C PHE A 511 23.33 9.59 17.03
N TYR A 512 23.22 8.86 18.14
CA TYR A 512 22.02 8.68 18.95
C TYR A 512 22.38 8.90 20.43
N TYR A 513 21.42 9.18 21.31
CA TYR A 513 21.65 9.33 22.75
C TYR A 513 20.70 8.45 23.57
N GLY A 514 21.20 7.83 24.63
CA GLY A 514 20.38 7.07 25.58
C GLY A 514 21.09 6.78 26.91
N THR A 515 20.42 7.09 28.02
CA THR A 515 20.83 6.75 29.40
C THR A 515 22.31 7.03 29.70
N GLY A 516 22.74 8.28 29.53
CA GLY A 516 24.10 8.71 29.87
C GLY A 516 25.18 8.48 28.81
N PHE A 517 24.87 7.82 27.68
CA PHE A 517 25.82 7.58 26.60
C PHE A 517 25.30 8.05 25.24
N PHE A 518 26.23 8.43 24.36
CA PHE A 518 25.98 8.46 22.92
C PHE A 518 26.16 7.05 22.35
N TYR A 519 25.40 6.71 21.31
CA TYR A 519 25.60 5.53 20.49
C TYR A 519 25.87 5.97 19.06
N VAL A 520 26.77 5.26 18.39
CA VAL A 520 27.30 5.64 17.08
C VAL A 520 27.10 4.51 16.09
N PHE A 521 26.55 4.84 14.93
CA PHE A 521 26.57 4.00 13.74
C PHE A 521 27.65 4.53 12.79
N GLU A 522 28.51 3.64 12.30
CA GLU A 522 29.56 3.91 11.32
C GLU A 522 29.33 3.05 10.08
N GLU A 523 29.08 3.68 8.94
CA GLU A 523 28.97 3.00 7.66
C GLU A 523 30.38 2.69 7.10
N ARG A 524 30.65 1.41 6.79
CA ARG A 524 31.99 0.96 6.36
C ARG A 524 31.99 0.36 4.96
N TRP A 525 32.05 1.22 3.94
CA TRP A 525 32.04 0.82 2.52
C TRP A 525 33.18 -0.14 2.09
N ASP A 526 34.24 -0.31 2.90
CA ASP A 526 35.38 -1.20 2.60
C ASP A 526 35.32 -2.57 3.31
N GLN A 527 34.25 -2.84 4.07
CA GLN A 527 34.13 -4.01 4.95
C GLN A 527 32.78 -4.75 4.79
N ASP A 528 32.75 -6.01 5.20
CA ASP A 528 31.55 -6.86 5.16
C ASP A 528 30.46 -6.46 6.18
N ALA A 529 30.67 -5.46 7.05
CA ALA A 529 29.72 -5.03 8.09
C ALA A 529 29.98 -3.61 8.60
N ASN A 530 28.90 -2.93 9.03
CA ASN A 530 28.92 -1.60 9.65
C ASN A 530 29.27 -1.69 11.14
N GLY A 531 29.89 -0.63 11.67
CA GLY A 531 30.33 -0.54 13.07
C GLY A 531 29.28 0.09 13.98
N PHE A 532 29.05 -0.49 15.17
CA PHE A 532 28.15 0.05 16.18
C PHE A 532 28.90 0.24 17.51
N TYR A 533 28.91 1.46 18.04
CA TYR A 533 29.70 1.84 19.21
C TYR A 533 28.88 2.50 20.31
N SER A 534 29.40 2.48 21.54
CA SER A 534 29.06 3.46 22.60
C SER A 534 30.17 4.51 22.71
N LEU A 535 29.77 5.77 22.90
CA LEU A 535 30.62 6.94 23.05
C LEU A 535 30.32 7.64 24.39
N ASP A 536 31.35 7.75 25.22
CA ASP A 536 31.29 8.43 26.53
C ASP A 536 31.28 9.97 26.37
N PRO A 537 30.28 10.69 26.90
CA PRO A 537 30.07 12.12 26.64
C PRO A 537 31.05 13.06 27.36
N ASP A 538 31.74 12.59 28.40
CA ASP A 538 32.68 13.39 29.21
C ASP A 538 34.12 13.27 28.70
N THR A 539 34.48 12.09 28.20
CA THR A 539 35.85 11.69 27.87
C THR A 539 36.09 11.46 26.39
N GLY A 540 35.05 11.26 25.58
CA GLY A 540 35.16 10.86 24.18
C GLY A 540 35.67 9.43 23.97
N ALA A 541 35.60 8.57 25.00
CA ALA A 541 35.98 7.17 24.87
C ALA A 541 34.98 6.42 23.99
N LEU A 542 35.46 5.86 22.88
CA LEU A 542 34.68 5.07 21.93
C LEU A 542 34.93 3.57 22.15
N GLU A 543 33.86 2.78 22.27
CA GLU A 543 33.92 1.33 22.48
C GLU A 543 33.01 0.60 21.48
N LEU A 544 33.59 -0.31 20.68
CA LEU A 544 32.85 -1.12 19.71
C LEU A 544 31.97 -2.15 20.42
N LEU A 545 30.67 -2.10 20.18
CA LEU A 545 29.67 -2.98 20.77
C LEU A 545 29.40 -4.22 19.91
N LEU A 546 29.19 -4.02 18.61
CA LEU A 546 28.94 -5.06 17.61
C LEU A 546 29.21 -4.54 16.19
N GLU A 547 29.21 -5.48 15.24
CA GLU A 547 29.28 -5.21 13.80
C GLU A 547 28.11 -5.95 13.13
N GLN A 548 27.37 -5.30 12.21
CA GLN A 548 26.18 -5.86 11.54
C GLN A 548 26.02 -5.38 10.10
N GLN A 549 25.33 -6.17 9.27
CA GLN A 549 24.92 -5.82 7.90
C GLN A 549 23.56 -5.11 7.88
N CYS A 550 23.44 -4.01 8.63
CA CYS A 550 22.24 -3.16 8.63
C CYS A 550 22.60 -1.69 8.87
N GLN A 551 21.70 -0.79 8.49
CA GLN A 551 21.64 0.60 8.95
C GLN A 551 20.47 0.73 9.93
N PRO A 552 20.62 1.42 11.07
CA PRO A 552 19.52 1.66 11.98
C PRO A 552 18.56 2.72 11.40
N CYS A 553 17.25 2.57 11.63
CA CYS A 553 16.28 3.66 11.50
C CYS A 553 16.04 4.39 12.82
N CYS A 554 16.43 3.76 13.95
CA CYS A 554 16.48 4.38 15.28
C CYS A 554 17.36 3.53 16.22
N MET A 555 18.11 4.18 17.10
CA MET A 555 18.74 3.54 18.26
C MET A 555 18.30 4.22 19.55
N ALA A 556 17.90 3.42 20.56
CA ALA A 556 17.51 3.89 21.89
C ALA A 556 18.03 2.95 22.98
N ALA A 557 18.15 3.41 24.23
CA ALA A 557 18.66 2.58 25.34
C ALA A 557 17.94 2.87 26.67
N ASP A 558 17.94 1.88 27.56
CA ASP A 558 17.42 1.97 28.95
C ASP A 558 18.51 1.78 30.03
N GLY A 559 19.78 1.76 29.62
CA GLY A 559 20.95 1.49 30.47
C GLY A 559 21.27 0.00 30.71
N LYS A 560 20.42 -0.93 30.28
CA LYS A 560 20.68 -2.38 30.26
C LYS A 560 20.59 -2.97 28.87
N LEU A 561 19.60 -2.52 28.09
CA LEU A 561 19.41 -2.87 26.70
C LEU A 561 19.66 -1.66 25.81
N LEU A 562 20.36 -1.92 24.71
CA LEU A 562 20.38 -1.09 23.51
C LEU A 562 19.42 -1.72 22.50
N TYR A 563 18.48 -0.92 22.02
CA TYR A 563 17.44 -1.26 21.06
C TYR A 563 17.88 -0.69 19.71
N LEU A 564 18.34 -1.56 18.81
CA LEU A 564 18.74 -1.22 17.44
C LEU A 564 17.59 -1.59 16.51
N LEU A 565 16.88 -0.58 16.00
CA LEU A 565 15.73 -0.75 15.12
C LEU A 565 16.18 -0.50 13.67
N HIS A 566 15.79 -1.35 12.73
CA HIS A 566 16.19 -1.30 11.32
C HIS A 566 15.03 -1.77 10.41
N THR A 567 15.18 -1.63 9.10
CA THR A 567 14.13 -1.96 8.10
C THR A 567 13.58 -3.39 8.19
N GLU A 568 14.41 -4.37 8.57
CA GLU A 568 13.99 -5.77 8.74
C GLU A 568 13.51 -6.11 10.17
N GLY A 569 13.56 -5.17 11.12
CA GLY A 569 13.03 -5.38 12.48
C GLY A 569 13.85 -4.77 13.61
N ALA A 570 14.10 -5.56 14.66
CA ALA A 570 14.68 -5.07 15.91
C ALA A 570 15.70 -6.05 16.51
N LEU A 571 16.90 -5.54 16.82
CA LEU A 571 17.97 -6.25 17.51
C LEU A 571 18.17 -5.66 18.92
N LEU A 572 18.01 -6.52 19.94
CA LEU A 572 18.26 -6.19 21.34
C LEU A 572 19.70 -6.59 21.73
N TYR A 573 20.47 -5.64 22.25
CA TYR A 573 21.84 -5.85 22.72
C TYR A 573 21.94 -5.62 24.23
N ASP A 574 22.57 -6.56 24.94
CA ASP A 574 22.74 -6.58 26.40
C ASP A 574 24.02 -5.83 26.78
N LEU A 575 23.86 -4.61 27.31
CA LEU A 575 24.94 -3.68 27.66
C LEU A 575 25.74 -4.16 28.89
N GLU A 576 25.13 -4.96 29.78
CA GLU A 576 25.85 -5.56 30.92
C GLU A 576 26.75 -6.71 30.46
N LYS A 577 26.30 -7.53 29.51
CA LYS A 577 27.06 -8.70 29.00
C LYS A 577 27.97 -8.40 27.80
N ARG A 578 27.77 -7.27 27.13
CA ARG A 578 28.43 -6.88 25.87
C ARG A 578 28.24 -7.92 24.77
N ALA A 579 26.99 -8.28 24.52
CA ALA A 579 26.59 -9.23 23.48
C ALA A 579 25.13 -8.98 23.05
N ALA A 580 24.73 -9.52 21.89
CA ALA A 580 23.31 -9.62 21.54
C ALA A 580 22.54 -10.38 22.65
N ALA A 581 21.36 -9.88 23.03
CA ALA A 581 20.59 -10.44 24.14
C ALA A 581 20.20 -11.91 23.89
N GLU A 582 20.29 -12.74 24.94
CA GLU A 582 19.97 -14.18 24.90
C GLU A 582 18.55 -14.50 24.42
N LYS A 583 17.65 -13.51 24.51
CA LYS A 583 16.29 -13.55 24.00
C LYS A 583 16.07 -12.28 23.17
N GLN A 584 15.77 -12.46 21.90
CA GLN A 584 15.32 -11.39 21.00
C GLN A 584 13.80 -11.26 21.05
N ASP A 585 13.28 -10.13 20.59
CA ASP A 585 11.84 -9.87 20.56
C ASP A 585 11.26 -9.93 19.15
N GLN A 586 10.58 -11.03 18.85
CA GLN A 586 9.97 -11.25 17.54
C GLN A 586 8.74 -10.35 17.30
N VAL A 587 7.99 -9.97 18.34
CA VAL A 587 6.77 -9.16 18.18
C VAL A 587 7.14 -7.70 17.93
N LEU A 588 8.13 -7.18 18.65
CA LEU A 588 8.76 -5.89 18.33
C LEU A 588 9.36 -5.91 16.91
N SER A 589 10.13 -6.95 16.57
CA SER A 589 10.78 -7.06 15.25
C SER A 589 9.78 -7.11 14.09
N GLU A 590 8.70 -7.89 14.20
CA GLU A 590 7.64 -7.96 13.19
C GLU A 590 6.86 -6.64 13.08
N PHE A 591 6.64 -5.92 14.18
CA PHE A 591 6.00 -4.60 14.16
C PHE A 591 6.87 -3.54 13.49
N ILE A 592 8.19 -3.52 13.76
CA ILE A 592 9.11 -2.56 13.14
C ILE A 592 9.26 -2.84 11.64
N ALA A 593 9.45 -4.10 11.23
CA ALA A 593 9.54 -4.47 9.82
C ALA A 593 8.28 -4.06 9.04
N ALA A 594 7.10 -4.39 9.56
CA ALA A 594 5.83 -3.96 8.99
C ALA A 594 5.68 -2.43 8.98
N SER A 595 6.17 -1.72 10.01
CA SER A 595 6.13 -0.25 10.01
C SER A 595 7.04 0.36 8.96
N GLN A 596 8.21 -0.23 8.67
CA GLN A 596 9.18 0.32 7.71
C GLN A 596 8.80 0.03 6.26
N GLU A 597 8.31 -1.17 5.95
CA GLU A 597 7.85 -1.58 4.60
C GLU A 597 6.67 -0.74 4.07
N LEU A 598 6.03 0.06 4.94
CA LEU A 598 4.78 0.78 4.70
C LEU A 598 4.87 2.31 4.68
N GLN A 599 5.99 2.93 5.08
CA GLN A 599 6.02 4.39 5.33
C GLN A 599 6.68 5.21 4.21
N GLY A 600 7.85 4.80 3.71
CA GLY A 600 8.71 5.65 2.87
C GLY A 600 9.34 6.79 3.68
N GLU A 601 10.65 6.70 3.94
CA GLU A 601 11.43 7.68 4.74
C GLU A 601 10.74 8.16 6.02
N GLY A 602 10.12 7.22 6.75
CA GLY A 602 9.49 7.44 8.06
C GLY A 602 10.33 6.88 9.20
N SER A 603 10.95 7.75 10.01
CA SER A 603 11.64 7.34 11.24
C SER A 603 10.64 6.83 12.29
N VAL A 604 10.82 5.58 12.73
CA VAL A 604 10.11 5.05 13.90
C VAL A 604 10.86 5.53 15.14
N LEU A 605 10.25 6.45 15.89
CA LEU A 605 10.87 7.00 17.10
C LEU A 605 10.54 6.13 18.30
N ALA A 606 11.55 5.77 19.09
CA ALA A 606 11.42 4.79 20.16
C ALA A 606 11.85 5.35 21.53
N ALA A 607 11.04 5.09 22.56
CA ALA A 607 11.28 5.52 23.93
C ALA A 607 11.15 4.34 24.91
N PRO A 608 12.27 3.70 25.30
CA PRO A 608 12.28 2.65 26.33
C PRO A 608 11.70 3.16 27.66
N TRP A 609 10.85 2.35 28.31
CA TRP A 609 10.13 2.76 29.50
C TRP A 609 9.78 1.56 30.41
N GLY A 610 10.28 1.56 31.64
CA GLY A 610 9.92 0.55 32.65
C GLY A 610 10.40 -0.87 32.31
N ASP A 611 9.51 -1.69 31.74
CA ASP A 611 9.79 -3.03 31.22
C ASP A 611 9.27 -3.25 29.79
N GLY A 612 9.16 -2.16 29.02
CA GLY A 612 8.76 -2.14 27.61
C GLY A 612 9.29 -0.92 26.88
N ILE A 613 8.66 -0.60 25.75
CA ILE A 613 9.05 0.50 24.85
C ILE A 613 7.80 1.16 24.25
N TYR A 614 7.80 2.50 24.22
CA TYR A 614 6.86 3.26 23.40
C TYR A 614 7.44 3.47 22.01
N LEU A 615 6.60 3.32 20.98
CA LEU A 615 6.94 3.49 19.58
C LEU A 615 6.00 4.52 18.96
N LEU A 616 6.56 5.56 18.36
CA LEU A 616 5.84 6.58 17.62
C LEU A 616 6.02 6.35 16.11
N THR A 617 4.91 6.24 15.40
CA THR A 617 4.83 6.16 13.94
C THR A 617 3.71 7.08 13.43
N ARG A 618 3.49 7.20 12.11
CA ARG A 618 2.31 7.91 11.59
C ARG A 618 0.98 7.29 12.02
N GLY A 619 0.98 5.99 12.33
CA GLY A 619 -0.18 5.28 12.88
C GLY A 619 -0.55 5.67 14.33
N GLY A 620 0.33 6.41 15.01
CA GLY A 620 0.13 6.91 16.37
C GLY A 620 1.24 6.51 17.34
N ILE A 621 0.93 6.55 18.64
CA ILE A 621 1.81 6.01 19.69
C ILE A 621 1.33 4.62 20.11
N PHE A 622 2.27 3.70 20.14
CA PHE A 622 2.10 2.30 20.50
C PHE A 622 2.93 1.98 21.75
N TRP A 623 2.45 1.04 22.54
CA TRP A 623 3.13 0.48 23.71
C TRP A 623 3.43 -0.99 23.46
N HIS A 624 4.67 -1.41 23.66
CA HIS A 624 5.03 -2.83 23.65
C HIS A 624 5.82 -3.20 24.90
N LYS A 625 5.23 -4.04 25.74
CA LYS A 625 5.89 -4.65 26.88
C LYS A 625 6.74 -5.83 26.42
N LEU A 626 8.02 -5.84 26.80
CA LEU A 626 8.99 -6.74 26.19
C LEU A 626 8.59 -8.22 26.35
N TYR A 627 8.60 -8.89 25.20
CA TYR A 627 8.33 -10.28 24.95
C TYR A 627 6.90 -10.76 25.23
N GLU A 628 5.92 -9.86 25.24
CA GLU A 628 4.50 -10.22 25.23
C GLU A 628 3.95 -10.39 23.81
N GLU A 629 2.80 -11.04 23.65
CA GLU A 629 2.26 -11.44 22.33
C GLU A 629 1.55 -10.29 21.58
N THR A 630 1.63 -9.04 22.07
CA THR A 630 0.89 -7.89 21.57
C THR A 630 1.68 -6.58 21.62
N VAL A 631 1.43 -5.72 20.64
CA VAL A 631 1.71 -4.27 20.68
C VAL A 631 0.36 -3.56 20.87
N GLU A 632 0.20 -2.73 21.88
CA GLU A 632 -1.06 -2.02 22.17
C GLU A 632 -1.02 -0.61 21.56
N ARG A 633 -2.13 -0.15 20.96
CA ARG A 633 -2.21 1.20 20.39
C ARG A 633 -2.76 2.17 21.44
N VAL A 634 -1.93 3.12 21.87
CA VAL A 634 -2.22 4.07 22.95
C VAL A 634 -2.91 5.33 22.43
N MET A 635 -2.46 5.81 21.26
CA MET A 635 -3.10 6.88 20.50
C MET A 635 -3.19 6.48 19.03
N GLU A 636 -4.27 6.90 18.37
CA GLU A 636 -4.47 6.72 16.93
C GLU A 636 -4.00 7.97 16.18
N GLY A 637 -2.94 7.85 15.38
CA GLY A 637 -2.24 8.99 14.78
C GLY A 637 -3.13 9.87 13.89
N SER A 638 -4.16 9.29 13.27
CA SER A 638 -5.13 10.01 12.44
C SER A 638 -6.06 10.95 13.22
N LEU A 639 -6.16 10.85 14.55
CA LEU A 639 -6.84 11.83 15.41
C LEU A 639 -5.99 13.08 15.69
N TYR A 640 -4.67 12.99 15.49
CA TYR A 640 -3.69 13.89 16.09
C TYR A 640 -2.74 14.53 15.07
N ALA A 641 -1.98 15.54 15.49
CA ALA A 641 -0.95 16.21 14.69
C ALA A 641 0.22 15.29 14.32
N MET A 642 0.45 14.17 15.03
CA MET A 642 1.53 13.22 14.72
C MET A 642 1.31 12.43 13.42
N GLY A 643 0.05 12.16 13.04
CA GLY A 643 -0.30 11.48 11.79
C GLY A 643 -0.24 12.37 10.56
N ASP A 644 -0.04 13.69 10.73
CA ASP A 644 0.09 14.65 9.65
C ASP A 644 1.38 14.41 8.86
N ARG A 645 1.26 13.77 7.70
CA ARG A 645 2.39 13.42 6.83
C ARG A 645 3.21 14.64 6.39
N ALA A 646 2.64 15.85 6.39
CA ALA A 646 3.35 17.09 6.03
C ALA A 646 4.31 17.60 7.12
N LYS A 647 4.25 17.06 8.35
CA LYS A 647 5.12 17.44 9.47
C LYS A 647 6.08 16.31 9.80
N GLU A 648 7.39 16.49 9.60
CA GLU A 648 8.38 15.48 9.97
C GLU A 648 8.39 15.22 11.50
N LEU A 649 8.65 13.98 11.93
CA LEU A 649 8.74 13.61 13.35
C LEU A 649 10.21 13.63 13.79
N LYS A 650 10.59 14.63 14.60
CA LYS A 650 11.98 14.91 15.00
C LYS A 650 12.37 14.40 16.39
N GLY A 651 11.41 13.97 17.21
CA GLY A 651 11.69 13.38 18.52
C GLY A 651 10.44 13.18 19.38
N MET A 652 10.57 12.35 20.42
CA MET A 652 9.51 12.03 21.38
C MET A 652 10.09 12.03 22.79
N ALA A 653 9.31 12.49 23.78
CA ALA A 653 9.54 12.22 25.19
C ALA A 653 8.31 11.58 25.84
N VAL A 654 8.57 10.73 26.84
CA VAL A 654 7.56 10.12 27.71
C VAL A 654 7.77 10.66 29.11
N LEU A 655 6.74 11.30 29.67
CA LEU A 655 6.79 11.99 30.96
C LEU A 655 6.02 11.20 32.02
N GLN A 656 6.58 11.10 33.23
CA GLN A 656 5.95 10.37 34.32
C GLN A 656 4.87 11.23 35.02
N THR A 657 3.68 10.67 35.22
CA THR A 657 2.61 11.29 36.02
C THR A 657 2.15 10.36 37.15
N GLU A 658 1.16 10.79 37.94
CA GLU A 658 0.47 9.92 38.91
C GLU A 658 -0.59 8.98 38.27
N GLY A 659 -0.82 9.09 36.96
CA GLY A 659 -1.75 8.29 36.16
C GLY A 659 -1.13 7.82 34.85
N GLU A 660 -1.85 7.99 33.74
CA GLU A 660 -1.33 7.70 32.40
C GLU A 660 -0.17 8.63 32.01
N PRO A 661 0.79 8.18 31.17
CA PRO A 661 1.91 9.00 30.74
C PRO A 661 1.46 10.23 29.93
N GLU A 662 2.19 11.33 30.07
CA GLU A 662 2.10 12.46 29.14
C GLU A 662 3.18 12.31 28.06
N PHE A 663 2.86 12.65 26.81
CA PHE A 663 3.82 12.58 25.70
C PHE A 663 4.15 13.98 25.19
N LEU A 664 5.41 14.21 24.82
CA LEU A 664 5.81 15.32 23.96
C LEU A 664 6.28 14.76 22.62
N VAL A 665 5.86 15.36 21.51
CA VAL A 665 6.35 15.05 20.17
C VAL A 665 6.83 16.33 19.52
N LEU A 666 8.08 16.34 19.05
CA LEU A 666 8.63 17.42 18.26
C LEU A 666 8.32 17.17 16.79
N CYS A 667 7.49 18.04 16.22
CA CYS A 667 7.15 18.08 14.80
C CYS A 667 7.94 19.19 14.08
N GLY A 668 8.26 18.97 12.81
CA GLY A 668 8.88 19.97 11.94
C GLY A 668 8.08 21.30 11.90
N GLY A 669 8.77 22.42 11.65
CA GLY A 669 8.16 23.75 11.70
C GLY A 669 8.04 24.33 13.12
N ARG A 670 8.98 24.00 14.02
CA ARG A 670 9.03 24.42 15.44
C ARG A 670 7.81 24.01 16.30
N GLN A 671 7.02 23.01 15.90
CA GLN A 671 5.82 22.60 16.63
C GLN A 671 6.12 21.51 17.67
N LEU A 672 6.22 21.90 18.95
CA LEU A 672 6.22 20.93 20.05
C LEU A 672 4.78 20.65 20.50
N MET A 673 4.31 19.42 20.30
CA MET A 673 2.96 18.98 20.66
C MET A 673 2.99 18.17 21.96
N ARG A 674 2.08 18.48 22.88
CA ARG A 674 1.91 17.80 24.18
C ARG A 674 0.59 17.05 24.19
N TYR A 675 0.63 15.75 24.50
CA TYR A 675 -0.54 14.88 24.58
C TYR A 675 -0.79 14.51 26.04
N THR A 676 -1.98 14.85 26.54
CA THR A 676 -2.36 14.74 27.96
C THR A 676 -3.64 13.92 28.08
N TYR A 677 -3.63 12.85 28.88
CA TYR A 677 -4.80 11.98 29.04
C TYR A 677 -5.92 12.66 29.84
N ASP A 678 -7.14 12.70 29.29
CA ASP A 678 -8.34 13.20 29.98
C ASP A 678 -9.44 12.10 30.04
N PRO A 679 -9.73 11.53 31.23
CA PRO A 679 -10.75 10.49 31.39
C PRO A 679 -12.21 10.98 31.24
N SER A 680 -12.45 12.28 31.04
CA SER A 680 -13.78 12.82 30.76
C SER A 680 -14.18 12.75 29.29
N ILE A 681 -13.21 12.51 28.38
CA ILE A 681 -13.43 12.41 26.94
C ILE A 681 -13.93 10.99 26.58
N PRO A 682 -14.88 10.85 25.64
CA PRO A 682 -15.30 9.56 25.11
C PRO A 682 -14.11 8.74 24.54
N ALA A 683 -14.14 7.42 24.74
CA ALA A 683 -13.14 6.52 24.16
C ALA A 683 -13.13 6.55 22.62
N GLU A 684 -14.33 6.65 22.04
CA GLU A 684 -14.62 6.92 20.64
C GLU A 684 -15.45 8.22 20.62
N PRO A 685 -14.88 9.38 20.23
CA PRO A 685 -15.65 10.60 20.03
C PRO A 685 -16.59 10.48 18.81
N GLU A 686 -17.54 11.39 18.69
CA GLU A 686 -18.20 11.64 17.40
C GLU A 686 -17.22 12.42 16.52
N VAL A 687 -17.06 11.97 15.27
CA VAL A 687 -15.94 12.35 14.40
C VAL A 687 -16.44 12.83 13.05
N PHE A 688 -16.03 14.04 12.66
CA PHE A 688 -16.17 14.59 11.32
C PHE A 688 -15.09 14.00 10.42
N ARG A 689 -15.48 13.28 9.36
CA ARG A 689 -14.57 12.48 8.52
C ARG A 689 -14.40 13.10 7.14
N ILE A 690 -13.17 13.49 6.84
CA ILE A 690 -12.69 13.75 5.48
C ILE A 690 -12.06 12.44 4.98
N TYR A 691 -12.36 12.01 3.76
CA TYR A 691 -11.89 10.72 3.23
C TYR A 691 -11.23 10.83 1.86
N SER A 692 -10.22 10.01 1.61
CA SER A 692 -9.68 9.77 0.27
C SER A 692 -9.33 8.29 0.04
N VAL A 693 -9.22 7.87 -1.22
CA VAL A 693 -8.75 6.50 -1.54
C VAL A 693 -7.27 6.36 -1.17
N TYR A 694 -6.43 7.24 -1.71
CA TYR A 694 -5.01 7.36 -1.36
C TYR A 694 -4.78 8.67 -0.59
N GLY A 695 -3.70 8.77 0.19
CA GLY A 695 -3.39 10.02 0.89
C GLY A 695 -3.14 11.18 -0.07
N ASP A 696 -3.39 12.40 0.37
CA ASP A 696 -3.02 13.64 -0.30
C ASP A 696 -2.47 14.63 0.75
N SER A 697 -1.30 15.21 0.47
CA SER A 697 -0.56 16.07 1.39
C SER A 697 -1.19 17.46 1.55
N GLN A 698 -1.90 17.94 0.53
CA GLN A 698 -2.63 19.20 0.53
C GLN A 698 -3.89 19.08 1.39
N VAL A 699 -4.62 17.97 1.24
CA VAL A 699 -5.79 17.63 2.06
C VAL A 699 -5.38 17.37 3.51
N ALA A 700 -4.29 16.63 3.75
CA ALA A 700 -3.75 16.43 5.10
C ALA A 700 -3.43 17.76 5.81
N ARG A 701 -2.82 18.71 5.10
CA ARG A 701 -2.55 20.05 5.65
C ARG A 701 -3.83 20.89 5.83
N ALA A 702 -4.78 20.81 4.90
CA ALA A 702 -6.09 21.45 5.06
C ALA A 702 -6.82 20.94 6.30
N VAL A 703 -6.81 19.62 6.55
CA VAL A 703 -7.30 18.98 7.78
C VAL A 703 -6.57 19.53 9.01
N SER A 704 -5.24 19.56 8.98
CA SER A 704 -4.37 20.01 10.07
C SER A 704 -4.65 21.46 10.49
N GLU A 705 -4.84 22.36 9.51
CA GLU A 705 -5.22 23.75 9.76
C GLU A 705 -6.68 23.90 10.18
N PHE A 706 -7.61 23.15 9.59
CA PHE A 706 -9.03 23.23 9.92
C PHE A 706 -9.31 22.79 11.37
N ARG A 707 -8.62 21.75 11.86
CA ARG A 707 -8.58 21.38 13.30
C ARG A 707 -8.19 22.55 14.20
N ALA A 708 -7.16 23.31 13.82
CA ALA A 708 -6.67 24.45 14.60
C ALA A 708 -7.63 25.65 14.59
N LEU A 709 -8.59 25.69 13.66
CA LEU A 709 -9.67 26.69 13.60
C LEU A 709 -10.96 26.20 14.26
N HIS A 710 -11.17 24.89 14.32
CA HIS A 710 -12.35 24.21 14.88
C HIS A 710 -11.96 23.19 15.97
N PRO A 711 -11.34 23.62 17.09
CA PRO A 711 -10.94 22.72 18.18
C PRO A 711 -12.13 22.05 18.89
N GLU A 712 -13.37 22.47 18.62
CA GLU A 712 -14.61 21.82 19.03
C GLU A 712 -14.96 20.57 18.20
N LEU A 713 -14.37 20.38 17.02
CA LEU A 713 -14.63 19.26 16.12
C LEU A 713 -13.50 18.23 16.17
N THR A 714 -13.82 16.96 16.44
CA THR A 714 -12.85 15.87 16.19
C THR A 714 -12.84 15.54 14.70
N VAL A 715 -11.96 16.20 13.96
CA VAL A 715 -11.78 16.02 12.51
C VAL A 715 -10.78 14.89 12.26
N VAL A 716 -11.15 13.86 11.51
CA VAL A 716 -10.24 12.79 11.05
C VAL A 716 -10.10 12.81 9.53
N TYR A 717 -8.86 12.63 9.07
CA TYR A 717 -8.58 12.27 7.68
C TYR A 717 -8.45 10.75 7.59
N GLU A 718 -9.37 10.11 6.86
CA GLU A 718 -9.44 8.68 6.65
C GLU A 718 -8.91 8.31 5.24
N ILE A 719 -7.90 7.46 5.16
CA ILE A 719 -7.30 7.02 3.90
C ILE A 719 -7.66 5.54 3.68
N GLY A 720 -8.41 5.24 2.62
CA GLY A 720 -8.94 3.89 2.38
C GLY A 720 -7.88 2.84 2.04
N MET A 721 -6.94 3.22 1.18
CA MET A 721 -5.71 2.48 0.84
C MET A 721 -4.53 2.99 1.69
N ASP A 722 -4.74 3.22 2.99
CA ASP A 722 -3.59 3.46 3.87
C ASP A 722 -2.71 2.22 3.92
N SER A 723 -1.41 2.45 3.89
CA SER A 723 -0.37 1.44 4.00
C SER A 723 -0.58 0.49 5.20
N ALA A 724 -1.05 0.99 6.34
CA ALA A 724 -1.37 0.18 7.52
C ALA A 724 -2.53 -0.82 7.35
N MET A 725 -3.35 -0.70 6.29
CA MET A 725 -4.53 -1.56 6.02
C MET A 725 -4.15 -2.93 5.40
N TYR A 726 -3.29 -3.70 6.07
CA TYR A 726 -2.73 -4.95 5.52
C TYR A 726 -3.81 -5.92 5.01
N GLY A 727 -3.78 -6.18 3.71
CA GLY A 727 -4.57 -7.22 3.05
C GLY A 727 -5.98 -6.80 2.58
N ARG A 728 -6.34 -5.51 2.60
CA ARG A 728 -7.46 -4.99 1.79
C ARG A 728 -7.01 -4.79 0.34
N THR A 729 -7.92 -5.01 -0.63
CA THR A 729 -7.72 -4.58 -2.02
C THR A 729 -8.50 -3.29 -2.30
N LEU A 730 -8.16 -2.57 -3.37
CA LEU A 730 -8.91 -1.40 -3.82
C LEU A 730 -10.40 -1.70 -4.00
N LYS A 731 -10.77 -2.89 -4.51
CA LYS A 731 -12.18 -3.30 -4.65
C LYS A 731 -12.87 -3.50 -3.29
N ASP A 732 -12.16 -3.96 -2.25
CA ASP A 732 -12.71 -4.06 -0.90
C ASP A 732 -12.94 -2.66 -0.30
N VAL A 733 -11.98 -1.74 -0.49
CA VAL A 733 -12.03 -0.35 -0.02
C VAL A 733 -13.20 0.41 -0.67
N LEU A 734 -13.32 0.37 -2.00
CA LEU A 734 -14.41 1.00 -2.73
C LEU A 734 -15.77 0.38 -2.38
N SER A 735 -15.83 -0.94 -2.17
CA SER A 735 -17.06 -1.63 -1.75
C SER A 735 -17.50 -1.23 -0.32
N ASP A 736 -16.55 -1.07 0.62
CA ASP A 736 -16.83 -0.65 1.99
C ASP A 736 -17.31 0.81 2.04
N LEU A 737 -16.65 1.69 1.30
CA LEU A 737 -17.05 3.10 1.13
C LEU A 737 -18.46 3.23 0.53
N ALA A 738 -18.74 2.54 -0.59
CA ALA A 738 -20.05 2.55 -1.23
C ALA A 738 -21.15 1.99 -0.30
N THR A 739 -20.84 0.94 0.48
CA THR A 739 -21.76 0.39 1.50
C THR A 739 -22.07 1.41 2.59
N ARG A 740 -21.06 2.12 3.08
CA ARG A 740 -21.18 3.19 4.08
C ARG A 740 -22.02 4.36 3.58
N ILE A 741 -21.74 4.90 2.40
CA ILE A 741 -22.49 6.02 1.79
C ILE A 741 -23.95 5.61 1.52
N GLY A 742 -24.17 4.39 1.02
CA GLY A 742 -25.51 3.83 0.84
C GLY A 742 -26.30 3.77 2.15
N ALA A 743 -25.65 3.33 3.23
CA ALA A 743 -26.22 3.24 4.57
C ALA A 743 -26.39 4.59 5.31
N GLY A 744 -25.93 5.71 4.75
CA GLY A 744 -25.92 7.01 5.45
C GLY A 744 -24.89 7.08 6.57
N LYS A 745 -23.78 6.34 6.44
CA LYS A 745 -22.60 6.35 7.33
C LYS A 745 -21.30 6.51 6.54
N GLY A 746 -21.39 7.21 5.41
CA GLY A 746 -20.23 7.65 4.63
C GLY A 746 -19.39 8.66 5.42
N PRO A 747 -18.17 8.97 4.95
CA PRO A 747 -17.47 10.19 5.32
C PRO A 747 -18.32 11.43 5.04
N ASP A 748 -18.00 12.55 5.67
CA ASP A 748 -18.74 13.80 5.56
C ASP A 748 -18.26 14.64 4.35
N VAL A 749 -16.94 14.60 4.12
CA VAL A 749 -16.26 15.17 2.93
C VAL A 749 -15.45 14.06 2.24
N LEU A 750 -15.42 14.07 0.91
CA LEU A 750 -14.70 13.09 0.10
C LEU A 750 -13.79 13.75 -0.94
N LEU A 751 -12.59 13.20 -1.09
CA LEU A 751 -11.68 13.46 -2.20
C LEU A 751 -12.02 12.52 -3.35
N MET A 752 -12.40 13.09 -4.49
CA MET A 752 -13.06 12.36 -5.58
C MET A 752 -12.15 12.06 -6.77
N ASP A 753 -10.86 12.42 -6.71
CA ASP A 753 -9.89 12.23 -7.79
C ASP A 753 -9.78 10.77 -8.26
N ASP A 754 -9.80 9.83 -7.30
CA ASP A 754 -9.73 8.39 -7.53
C ASP A 754 -11.13 7.70 -7.46
N LEU A 755 -12.22 8.47 -7.57
CA LEU A 755 -13.61 7.98 -7.46
C LEU A 755 -14.49 8.37 -8.67
N PRO A 756 -15.48 7.54 -9.05
CA PRO A 756 -16.45 7.84 -10.11
C PRO A 756 -17.51 8.86 -9.64
N TYR A 757 -17.09 10.11 -9.45
CA TYR A 757 -17.90 11.16 -8.83
C TYR A 757 -19.20 11.46 -9.57
N GLU A 758 -19.20 11.39 -10.91
CA GLU A 758 -20.40 11.48 -11.76
C GLU A 758 -21.46 10.46 -11.31
N SER A 759 -21.07 9.19 -11.12
CA SER A 759 -21.99 8.14 -10.68
C SER A 759 -22.49 8.34 -9.25
N TYR A 760 -21.69 8.95 -8.36
CA TYR A 760 -22.14 9.35 -7.02
C TYR A 760 -23.11 10.55 -7.06
N ALA A 761 -22.91 11.50 -7.98
CA ALA A 761 -23.80 12.65 -8.20
C ALA A 761 -25.16 12.19 -8.77
N GLU A 762 -25.18 11.37 -9.82
CA GLU A 762 -26.39 10.75 -10.40
C GLU A 762 -27.21 9.98 -9.36
N LYS A 763 -26.53 9.26 -8.45
CA LYS A 763 -27.15 8.48 -7.37
C LYS A 763 -27.61 9.36 -6.19
N GLY A 764 -27.45 10.69 -6.27
CA GLY A 764 -27.84 11.65 -5.23
C GLY A 764 -27.05 11.51 -3.93
N ALA A 765 -25.82 10.98 -4.00
CA ALA A 765 -24.97 10.73 -2.84
C ALA A 765 -24.06 11.92 -2.47
N LEU A 766 -23.90 12.88 -3.38
CA LEU A 766 -23.16 14.12 -3.17
C LEU A 766 -24.13 15.29 -2.98
N ALA A 767 -23.76 16.27 -2.15
CA ALA A 767 -24.50 17.52 -1.99
C ALA A 767 -24.16 18.50 -3.12
N ASP A 768 -25.12 19.38 -3.45
CA ASP A 768 -24.91 20.47 -4.42
C ASP A 768 -24.14 21.62 -3.77
N LEU A 769 -22.97 21.94 -4.34
CA LEU A 769 -22.06 23.01 -3.91
C LEU A 769 -22.37 24.36 -4.61
N SER A 770 -23.46 24.46 -5.40
CA SER A 770 -23.84 25.71 -6.10
C SER A 770 -23.96 26.90 -5.15
N SER A 771 -24.43 26.72 -3.92
CA SER A 771 -24.54 27.78 -2.90
C SER A 771 -23.19 28.31 -2.38
N LEU A 772 -22.11 27.53 -2.51
CA LEU A 772 -20.73 27.99 -2.29
C LEU A 772 -20.21 28.69 -3.54
N ARG A 773 -20.48 28.15 -4.73
CA ARG A 773 -20.11 28.74 -6.02
C ARG A 773 -20.78 30.11 -6.27
N GLU A 774 -22.00 30.34 -5.80
CA GLU A 774 -22.68 31.65 -5.86
C GLU A 774 -21.93 32.76 -5.08
N LYS A 775 -21.07 32.40 -4.11
CA LYS A 775 -20.22 33.35 -3.38
C LYS A 775 -18.95 33.75 -4.16
N MET A 776 -18.62 33.06 -5.26
CA MET A 776 -17.34 33.17 -5.94
C MET A 776 -17.42 34.11 -7.15
N ASP A 777 -16.58 35.14 -7.16
CA ASP A 777 -16.36 36.04 -8.29
C ASP A 777 -15.11 35.66 -9.12
N GLY A 778 -15.02 36.21 -10.34
CA GLY A 778 -13.95 35.94 -11.30
C GLY A 778 -12.67 36.79 -11.14
N GLU A 779 -12.64 37.73 -10.21
CA GLU A 779 -11.40 38.42 -9.83
C GLU A 779 -10.62 37.56 -8.83
N THR A 780 -11.36 36.90 -7.92
CA THR A 780 -10.86 36.06 -6.82
C THR A 780 -10.66 34.59 -7.19
N TYR A 781 -11.42 34.03 -8.14
CA TYR A 781 -11.39 32.59 -8.51
C TYR A 781 -11.33 32.34 -10.03
N PHE A 782 -10.71 31.23 -10.44
CA PHE A 782 -10.73 30.72 -11.81
C PHE A 782 -12.05 30.00 -12.11
N LEU A 783 -13.12 30.79 -12.31
CA LEU A 783 -14.48 30.26 -12.46
C LEU A 783 -14.64 29.31 -13.64
N ASN A 784 -13.88 29.48 -14.73
CA ASN A 784 -13.87 28.57 -15.88
C ASN A 784 -13.38 27.15 -15.55
N VAL A 785 -12.55 26.98 -14.50
CA VAL A 785 -12.12 25.66 -14.01
C VAL A 785 -13.16 25.03 -13.07
N ILE A 786 -13.87 25.85 -12.30
CA ILE A 786 -14.90 25.39 -11.34
C ILE A 786 -16.22 25.06 -12.06
N ASP A 787 -16.67 25.94 -12.97
CA ASP A 787 -17.91 25.77 -13.74
C ASP A 787 -17.86 24.59 -14.72
N ALA A 788 -16.65 24.12 -15.08
CA ALA A 788 -16.47 22.91 -15.89
C ALA A 788 -16.97 21.61 -15.20
N PHE A 789 -17.23 21.65 -13.88
CA PHE A 789 -17.83 20.55 -13.12
C PHE A 789 -19.34 20.70 -12.89
N ALA A 790 -19.98 21.78 -13.35
CA ALA A 790 -21.42 21.97 -13.19
C ALA A 790 -22.23 21.10 -14.16
N GLY A 791 -23.18 20.33 -13.63
CA GLY A 791 -24.08 19.45 -14.40
C GLY A 791 -25.57 19.77 -14.19
N GLU A 792 -26.46 18.92 -14.72
CA GLU A 792 -27.92 19.13 -14.62
C GLU A 792 -28.44 19.21 -13.17
N ASN A 793 -27.74 18.56 -12.24
CA ASN A 793 -28.08 18.49 -10.81
C ASN A 793 -27.30 19.49 -9.93
N GLY A 794 -26.68 20.52 -10.52
CA GLY A 794 -25.85 21.50 -9.81
C GLY A 794 -24.36 21.17 -9.87
N LEU A 795 -23.61 21.53 -8.83
CA LEU A 795 -22.15 21.41 -8.76
C LEU A 795 -21.74 20.35 -7.72
N PRO A 796 -21.42 19.11 -8.11
CA PRO A 796 -21.17 18.01 -7.18
C PRO A 796 -19.75 17.98 -6.59
N VAL A 797 -18.79 18.68 -7.20
CA VAL A 797 -17.38 18.76 -6.78
C VAL A 797 -16.82 20.16 -7.00
N ILE A 798 -15.82 20.55 -6.21
CA ILE A 798 -14.97 21.73 -6.48
C ILE A 798 -13.49 21.29 -6.42
N PRO A 799 -12.68 21.57 -7.45
CA PRO A 799 -11.23 21.31 -7.43
C PRO A 799 -10.48 22.24 -6.47
N MET A 800 -9.41 21.75 -5.85
CA MET A 800 -8.45 22.57 -5.09
C MET A 800 -7.40 23.21 -6.01
N THR A 801 -6.88 22.44 -6.97
CA THR A 801 -5.82 22.89 -7.90
C THR A 801 -6.07 22.45 -9.34
N PHE A 802 -5.30 23.00 -10.28
CA PHE A 802 -5.25 22.54 -11.67
C PHE A 802 -3.85 22.78 -12.29
N ALA A 803 -3.49 21.95 -13.28
CA ALA A 803 -2.27 22.11 -14.06
C ALA A 803 -2.58 22.33 -15.54
N VAL A 804 -1.65 22.93 -16.27
CA VAL A 804 -1.75 23.27 -17.70
C VAL A 804 -0.87 22.30 -18.50
N PRO A 805 -1.44 21.42 -19.34
CA PRO A 805 -0.69 20.63 -20.32
C PRO A 805 -0.03 21.53 -21.37
N VAL A 806 1.30 21.45 -21.48
CA VAL A 806 2.11 22.25 -22.42
C VAL A 806 2.98 21.39 -23.33
N LEU A 807 3.30 21.94 -24.51
CA LEU A 807 4.35 21.47 -25.41
C LEU A 807 5.44 22.55 -25.48
N GLY A 808 6.67 22.21 -25.13
CA GLY A 808 7.86 23.06 -25.25
C GLY A 808 8.74 22.70 -26.46
N GLY A 809 9.47 23.70 -26.97
CA GLY A 809 10.42 23.56 -28.08
C GLY A 809 10.64 24.88 -28.82
N ASP A 810 11.06 24.80 -30.10
CA ASP A 810 11.16 25.98 -30.96
C ASP A 810 9.77 26.57 -31.28
N MET A 811 9.64 27.90 -31.10
CA MET A 811 8.35 28.59 -31.22
C MET A 811 7.80 28.62 -32.66
N GLU A 812 8.66 28.69 -33.68
CA GLU A 812 8.20 28.65 -35.09
C GLU A 812 7.72 27.24 -35.48
N ALA A 813 8.26 26.20 -34.85
CA ALA A 813 7.91 24.79 -35.08
C ALA A 813 6.63 24.33 -34.35
N ILE A 814 6.40 24.76 -33.09
CA ILE A 814 5.26 24.32 -32.28
C ILE A 814 3.97 25.15 -32.50
N THR A 815 4.08 26.37 -33.03
CA THR A 815 2.93 27.27 -33.19
C THR A 815 1.87 26.70 -34.15
N GLY A 816 0.65 26.50 -33.65
CA GLY A 816 -0.50 26.02 -34.43
C GLY A 816 -0.62 24.49 -34.52
N VAL A 817 0.18 23.74 -33.76
CA VAL A 817 0.02 22.30 -33.61
C VAL A 817 -1.00 22.02 -32.51
N GLU A 818 -2.26 21.75 -32.89
CA GLU A 818 -3.37 21.60 -31.92
C GLU A 818 -3.79 20.14 -31.66
N THR A 819 -3.45 19.21 -32.58
CA THR A 819 -3.92 17.81 -32.54
C THR A 819 -2.77 16.81 -32.44
N LEU A 820 -3.06 15.61 -31.91
CA LEU A 820 -2.09 14.49 -31.90
C LEU A 820 -1.59 14.11 -33.31
N ALA A 821 -2.44 14.28 -34.34
CA ALA A 821 -2.04 14.02 -35.72
C ALA A 821 -1.01 15.06 -36.21
N GLY A 822 -1.18 16.34 -35.86
CA GLY A 822 -0.21 17.40 -36.14
C GLY A 822 1.09 17.24 -35.35
N LEU A 823 1.02 16.77 -34.10
CA LEU A 823 2.21 16.43 -33.32
C LEU A 823 2.99 15.27 -33.94
N ALA A 824 2.30 14.22 -34.41
CA ALA A 824 2.93 13.15 -35.16
C ALA A 824 3.60 13.66 -36.45
N GLU A 825 2.94 14.55 -37.22
CA GLU A 825 3.52 15.15 -38.44
C GLU A 825 4.74 16.04 -38.15
N LEU A 826 4.75 16.78 -37.03
CA LEU A 826 5.91 17.54 -36.56
C LEU A 826 7.09 16.61 -36.26
N LEU A 827 6.87 15.55 -35.49
CA LEU A 827 7.93 14.59 -35.13
C LEU A 827 8.42 13.77 -36.33
N GLU A 828 7.53 13.43 -37.27
CA GLU A 828 7.86 12.74 -38.53
C GLU A 828 8.79 13.62 -39.39
N LYS A 829 8.47 14.90 -39.58
CA LYS A 829 9.31 15.90 -40.26
C LYS A 829 10.69 16.03 -39.62
N GLU A 830 10.77 15.98 -38.29
CA GLU A 830 12.02 16.16 -37.55
C GLU A 830 12.90 14.90 -37.60
N ARG A 831 12.30 13.71 -37.63
CA ARG A 831 12.99 12.46 -37.99
C ARG A 831 13.48 12.49 -39.44
N GLU A 832 12.68 12.97 -40.39
CA GLU A 832 13.06 13.15 -41.80
C GLU A 832 14.21 14.18 -42.01
N SER A 833 14.42 15.10 -41.07
CA SER A 833 15.53 16.07 -41.12
C SER A 833 16.93 15.43 -41.05
N GLY A 834 17.02 14.17 -40.58
CA GLY A 834 18.27 13.44 -40.38
C GLY A 834 18.73 13.37 -38.91
N ARG A 835 17.89 13.74 -37.95
CA ARG A 835 18.11 13.50 -36.52
C ARG A 835 17.98 12.00 -36.24
N GLU A 836 19.01 11.37 -35.70
CA GLU A 836 19.01 9.92 -35.39
C GLU A 836 18.51 9.62 -33.96
N ASP A 837 18.71 10.54 -33.00
CA ASP A 837 18.43 10.32 -31.57
C ASP A 837 16.97 10.69 -31.17
N PHE A 838 16.73 11.17 -29.94
CA PHE A 838 15.38 11.55 -29.46
C PHE A 838 14.78 12.72 -30.27
N VAL A 839 13.51 12.56 -30.68
CA VAL A 839 12.68 13.63 -31.29
C VAL A 839 11.61 14.13 -30.32
N PHE A 840 11.18 13.31 -29.36
CA PHE A 840 10.21 13.64 -28.32
C PHE A 840 10.65 13.00 -26.99
N CYS A 841 10.10 13.49 -25.88
CA CYS A 841 10.58 13.18 -24.53
C CYS A 841 10.04 11.86 -23.92
N ASN A 842 9.75 10.86 -24.74
CA ASN A 842 9.10 9.61 -24.33
C ASN A 842 10.03 8.38 -24.41
N TRP A 843 9.90 7.48 -23.44
CA TRP A 843 10.88 6.44 -23.07
C TRP A 843 10.36 5.02 -23.28
N ASP A 844 9.07 4.77 -23.05
CA ASP A 844 8.44 3.49 -23.31
C ASP A 844 6.96 3.61 -23.75
N ALA A 845 6.31 2.46 -23.96
CA ALA A 845 4.94 2.38 -24.46
C ALA A 845 3.87 2.85 -23.46
N ALA A 846 4.08 2.71 -22.15
CA ALA A 846 3.17 3.22 -21.12
C ALA A 846 3.38 4.72 -20.92
N ASP A 847 4.64 5.14 -20.77
CA ASP A 847 5.07 6.54 -20.66
C ASP A 847 4.53 7.40 -21.82
N THR A 848 4.62 6.90 -23.07
CA THR A 848 4.03 7.57 -24.25
C THR A 848 2.51 7.75 -24.14
N LEU A 849 1.78 6.81 -23.53
CA LEU A 849 0.32 6.89 -23.39
C LEU A 849 -0.09 7.80 -22.23
N GLN A 850 0.63 7.75 -21.11
CA GLN A 850 0.44 8.62 -19.94
C GLN A 850 0.67 10.07 -20.33
N LEU A 851 1.76 10.35 -21.06
CA LEU A 851 2.08 11.67 -21.60
C LEU A 851 0.94 12.20 -22.50
N LEU A 852 0.58 11.46 -23.55
CA LEU A 852 -0.43 11.93 -24.52
C LEU A 852 -1.86 11.97 -23.97
N ALA A 853 -2.16 11.27 -22.88
CA ALA A 853 -3.45 11.34 -22.20
C ALA A 853 -3.70 12.70 -21.52
N GLN A 854 -2.64 13.42 -21.14
CA GLN A 854 -2.70 14.74 -20.48
C GLN A 854 -3.37 15.83 -21.31
N SER A 855 -3.52 15.63 -22.62
CA SER A 855 -4.25 16.51 -23.54
C SER A 855 -5.47 15.84 -24.20
N SER A 856 -5.80 14.58 -23.86
CA SER A 856 -6.73 13.77 -24.66
C SER A 856 -7.75 12.92 -23.89
N GLN A 857 -7.54 12.60 -22.60
CA GLN A 857 -8.37 11.63 -21.88
C GLN A 857 -9.87 12.00 -21.77
N GLY A 858 -10.20 13.29 -21.78
CA GLY A 858 -11.57 13.81 -21.70
C GLY A 858 -12.39 13.58 -22.97
N ALA A 859 -11.77 13.24 -24.10
CA ALA A 859 -12.47 12.86 -25.32
C ALA A 859 -12.97 11.40 -25.32
N TRP A 860 -12.54 10.56 -24.37
CA TRP A 860 -12.85 9.12 -24.39
C TRP A 860 -14.24 8.75 -23.86
N MET A 861 -14.97 9.70 -23.29
CA MET A 861 -16.32 9.52 -22.76
C MET A 861 -17.29 10.54 -23.40
N THR A 862 -18.50 10.11 -23.74
CA THR A 862 -19.57 10.98 -24.26
C THR A 862 -20.91 10.50 -23.70
N GLU A 863 -21.68 11.41 -23.09
CA GLU A 863 -23.00 11.11 -22.48
C GLU A 863 -22.99 9.91 -21.50
N GLY A 864 -21.85 9.66 -20.83
CA GLY A 864 -21.66 8.55 -19.89
C GLY A 864 -21.26 7.21 -20.53
N GLU A 865 -21.23 7.10 -21.87
CA GLU A 865 -20.71 5.94 -22.60
C GLU A 865 -19.29 6.17 -23.15
N LEU A 866 -18.58 5.09 -23.48
CA LEU A 866 -17.21 5.11 -24.02
C LEU A 866 -17.20 5.48 -25.51
N ASP A 867 -16.55 6.58 -25.88
CA ASP A 867 -16.28 6.88 -27.30
C ASP A 867 -15.11 6.02 -27.82
N SER A 868 -15.50 4.85 -28.34
CA SER A 868 -14.61 3.89 -29.00
C SER A 868 -13.96 4.45 -30.29
N GLY A 869 -14.53 5.49 -30.89
CA GLY A 869 -13.93 6.23 -32.00
C GLY A 869 -12.78 7.12 -31.53
N ALA A 870 -13.00 7.93 -30.49
CA ALA A 870 -11.97 8.77 -29.87
C ALA A 870 -10.80 7.94 -29.31
N VAL A 871 -11.09 6.83 -28.60
CA VAL A 871 -10.05 5.89 -28.14
C VAL A 871 -9.30 5.24 -29.30
N GLY A 872 -9.99 4.89 -30.39
CA GLY A 872 -9.36 4.33 -31.59
C GLY A 872 -8.43 5.33 -32.30
N GLU A 873 -8.81 6.61 -32.35
CA GLU A 873 -7.94 7.68 -32.85
C GLU A 873 -6.74 7.88 -31.93
N PHE A 874 -6.95 7.98 -30.61
CA PHE A 874 -5.89 8.14 -29.61
C PHE A 874 -4.79 7.10 -29.78
N LEU A 875 -5.17 5.81 -29.77
CA LEU A 875 -4.23 4.69 -29.93
C LEU A 875 -3.56 4.67 -31.31
N THR A 876 -4.20 5.22 -32.34
CA THR A 876 -3.62 5.35 -33.68
C THR A 876 -2.52 6.43 -33.72
N GLN A 877 -2.77 7.61 -33.16
CA GLN A 877 -1.78 8.70 -33.16
C GLN A 877 -0.65 8.44 -32.14
N ALA A 878 -0.97 7.91 -30.95
CA ALA A 878 0.03 7.49 -29.97
C ALA A 878 0.99 6.44 -30.55
N LYS A 879 0.47 5.49 -31.36
CA LYS A 879 1.30 4.51 -32.07
C LYS A 879 2.21 5.15 -33.13
N ARG A 880 1.77 6.19 -33.86
CA ARG A 880 2.64 6.96 -34.76
C ARG A 880 3.77 7.64 -33.98
N ILE A 881 3.42 8.40 -32.94
CA ILE A 881 4.39 9.15 -32.11
C ILE A 881 5.44 8.20 -31.51
N PHE A 882 5.01 7.07 -30.93
CA PHE A 882 5.89 6.01 -30.44
C PHE A 882 6.82 5.46 -31.54
N GLN A 883 6.28 5.09 -32.72
CA GLN A 883 7.07 4.54 -33.81
C GLN A 883 8.10 5.53 -34.37
N VAL A 884 7.79 6.82 -34.38
CA VAL A 884 8.68 7.88 -34.90
C VAL A 884 9.82 8.16 -33.93
N GLN A 885 9.53 8.14 -32.62
CA GLN A 885 10.56 8.16 -31.58
C GLN A 885 11.51 6.95 -31.71
N PHE A 886 11.00 5.72 -31.68
CA PHE A 886 11.81 4.49 -31.72
C PHE A 886 12.18 3.97 -33.12
N SER A 887 12.25 4.87 -34.11
CA SER A 887 12.74 4.56 -35.48
C SER A 887 14.22 4.92 -35.72
N GLY A 888 14.87 5.55 -34.73
CA GLY A 888 16.22 6.08 -34.83
C GLY A 888 17.32 5.14 -34.30
N THR A 889 18.39 5.73 -33.77
CA THR A 889 19.43 5.05 -32.96
C THR A 889 18.88 4.57 -31.62
N VAL A 890 17.88 5.29 -31.08
CA VAL A 890 17.15 4.96 -29.84
C VAL A 890 16.37 3.66 -30.04
N SER A 891 16.89 2.56 -29.50
CA SER A 891 16.24 1.24 -29.58
C SER A 891 15.57 0.88 -28.25
N TYR A 892 14.29 0.48 -28.33
CA TYR A 892 13.47 0.03 -27.19
C TYR A 892 14.10 -1.11 -26.35
N GLN A 893 15.10 -1.82 -26.88
CA GLN A 893 15.76 -2.94 -26.18
C GLN A 893 17.07 -2.56 -25.48
N THR A 894 17.64 -1.38 -25.74
CA THR A 894 18.95 -0.98 -25.20
C THR A 894 18.89 -0.15 -23.92
N GLU A 895 17.75 0.44 -23.58
CA GLU A 895 17.68 1.47 -22.53
C GLU A 895 16.98 1.05 -21.23
N ASN A 896 16.38 -0.15 -21.16
CA ASN A 896 15.86 -0.69 -19.89
C ASN A 896 16.93 -0.75 -18.78
N GLU A 897 18.20 -0.95 -19.12
CA GLU A 897 19.32 -0.95 -18.17
C GLU A 897 19.77 0.47 -17.75
N GLY A 898 19.45 1.50 -18.55
CA GLY A 898 19.80 2.90 -18.30
C GLY A 898 18.69 3.68 -17.60
N ILE A 899 17.44 3.53 -18.02
CA ILE A 899 16.27 4.21 -17.45
C ILE A 899 16.10 3.86 -15.97
N HIS A 900 16.38 2.61 -15.58
CA HIS A 900 16.33 2.19 -14.18
C HIS A 900 17.34 2.92 -13.28
N SER A 901 18.52 3.31 -13.76
CA SER A 901 19.46 4.08 -12.92
C SER A 901 18.98 5.51 -12.70
N VAL A 902 18.36 6.14 -13.71
CA VAL A 902 17.70 7.44 -13.57
C VAL A 902 16.58 7.37 -12.52
N LYS A 903 15.67 6.39 -12.63
CA LYS A 903 14.55 6.23 -11.68
C LYS A 903 15.01 6.08 -10.22
N HIS A 904 16.19 5.51 -9.97
CA HIS A 904 16.75 5.41 -8.61
C HIS A 904 17.59 6.61 -8.17
N THR A 905 18.41 7.21 -9.03
CA THR A 905 19.26 8.36 -8.65
C THR A 905 18.45 9.60 -8.29
N TRP A 906 17.27 9.79 -8.91
CA TRP A 906 16.49 11.02 -8.76
C TRP A 906 15.74 11.14 -7.42
N GLY A 907 15.43 10.03 -6.76
CA GLY A 907 14.96 10.05 -5.37
C GLY A 907 16.04 10.55 -4.37
N GLY A 908 17.33 10.34 -4.69
CA GLY A 908 18.45 10.73 -3.82
C GLY A 908 18.88 12.20 -3.93
N LEU A 909 18.32 12.99 -4.86
CA LEU A 909 18.74 14.37 -5.12
C LEU A 909 18.02 15.43 -4.27
N GLY A 910 17.11 15.03 -3.37
CA GLY A 910 16.51 15.95 -2.38
C GLY A 910 15.63 17.07 -2.97
N LEU A 911 15.25 17.00 -4.24
CA LEU A 911 14.45 18.01 -4.97
C LEU A 911 12.96 18.00 -4.58
N GLY A 912 12.68 18.07 -3.27
CA GLY A 912 11.37 18.39 -2.71
C GLY A 912 10.22 17.50 -3.18
N MET A 913 10.47 16.22 -3.43
CA MET A 913 9.41 15.29 -3.83
C MET A 913 8.39 15.17 -2.69
N SER A 914 7.16 15.63 -2.92
CA SER A 914 6.03 14.99 -2.27
C SER A 914 6.03 13.52 -2.71
N ASP A 915 5.97 12.58 -1.76
CA ASP A 915 5.76 11.15 -2.02
C ASP A 915 4.80 10.99 -3.20
N GLY A 916 5.31 10.45 -4.32
CA GLY A 916 4.59 10.44 -5.60
C GLY A 916 3.26 9.68 -5.55
N THR A 917 3.06 8.84 -4.54
CA THR A 917 1.78 8.17 -4.28
C THR A 917 0.71 9.12 -3.72
N GLN A 918 1.06 10.33 -3.28
CA GLN A 918 0.14 11.25 -2.58
C GLN A 918 -0.53 12.31 -3.48
N TYR A 919 0.09 12.77 -4.58
CA TYR A 919 -0.54 13.75 -5.48
C TYR A 919 -1.37 13.07 -6.60
N PRO A 920 -2.66 13.40 -6.81
CA PRO A 920 -3.51 12.71 -7.78
C PRO A 920 -3.00 12.70 -9.23
N LEU A 921 -2.43 13.81 -9.74
CA LEU A 921 -1.89 13.81 -11.11
C LEU A 921 -0.60 12.98 -11.20
N ALA A 922 0.25 13.00 -10.18
CA ALA A 922 1.45 12.16 -10.13
C ALA A 922 1.09 10.66 -10.10
N ARG A 923 0.08 10.26 -9.30
CA ARG A 923 -0.48 8.89 -9.33
C ARG A 923 -0.98 8.50 -10.73
N ARG A 924 -1.68 9.42 -11.41
CA ARG A 924 -2.36 9.12 -12.68
C ARG A 924 -1.39 9.03 -13.86
N PHE A 925 -0.38 9.89 -13.92
CA PHE A 925 0.58 9.97 -15.03
C PHE A 925 1.98 9.40 -14.70
N ASP A 926 2.16 8.80 -13.51
CA ASP A 926 3.43 8.22 -13.01
C ASP A 926 4.61 9.21 -12.98
N THR A 927 4.35 10.46 -12.57
CA THR A 927 5.33 11.57 -12.64
C THR A 927 6.41 11.56 -11.55
N GLU A 928 6.56 10.44 -10.83
CA GLU A 928 7.60 10.23 -9.80
C GLU A 928 7.59 11.30 -8.68
N GLY A 929 6.42 11.91 -8.42
CA GLY A 929 6.26 12.98 -7.42
C GLY A 929 6.82 14.35 -7.87
N ILE A 930 7.23 14.48 -9.13
CA ILE A 930 7.76 15.73 -9.69
C ILE A 930 6.59 16.66 -10.06
N TRP A 931 6.68 17.90 -9.57
CA TRP A 931 5.63 18.92 -9.61
C TRP A 931 5.31 19.44 -11.02
N SER A 932 6.31 19.52 -11.92
CA SER A 932 6.13 19.79 -13.34
C SER A 932 6.78 18.69 -14.19
N GLU A 933 5.94 17.91 -14.86
CA GLU A 933 6.40 16.83 -15.72
C GLU A 933 7.16 17.37 -16.94
N ALA A 934 6.75 18.52 -17.49
CA ALA A 934 7.42 19.13 -18.65
C ALA A 934 8.89 19.52 -18.36
N PHE A 935 9.21 19.89 -17.11
CA PHE A 935 10.59 20.10 -16.67
C PHE A 935 11.36 18.76 -16.64
N ALA A 936 10.78 17.73 -16.01
CA ALA A 936 11.37 16.40 -15.95
C ALA A 936 11.64 15.84 -17.35
N SER A 937 10.70 16.01 -18.29
CA SER A 937 10.80 15.61 -19.69
C SER A 937 12.00 16.21 -20.43
N LYS A 938 12.17 17.54 -20.44
CA LYS A 938 13.33 18.18 -21.10
C LYS A 938 14.62 17.82 -20.38
N TYR A 939 14.64 17.78 -19.05
CA TYR A 939 15.82 17.43 -18.27
C TYR A 939 16.30 15.99 -18.50
N LYS A 940 15.37 15.02 -18.47
CA LYS A 940 15.63 13.61 -18.82
C LYS A 940 16.18 13.52 -20.26
N SER A 941 15.64 14.31 -21.20
CA SER A 941 16.17 14.34 -22.59
C SER A 941 17.58 14.94 -22.70
N TYR A 942 17.90 16.04 -21.99
CA TYR A 942 19.24 16.62 -21.97
C TYR A 942 20.28 15.62 -21.43
N SER A 943 19.84 14.72 -20.54
CA SER A 943 20.67 13.66 -19.98
C SER A 943 20.87 12.46 -20.93
N TYR A 944 20.18 12.32 -22.06
CA TYR A 944 20.31 11.14 -22.96
C TYR A 944 20.36 11.45 -24.48
N GLY A 945 20.24 12.73 -24.86
CA GLY A 945 20.24 13.17 -26.25
C GLY A 945 19.13 14.20 -26.42
N GLU A 946 19.50 15.49 -26.48
CA GLU A 946 18.57 16.60 -26.27
C GLU A 946 17.39 16.56 -27.26
N ALA A 947 16.19 16.31 -26.73
CA ALA A 947 14.97 16.29 -27.53
C ALA A 947 14.58 17.74 -27.92
N PRO A 948 14.21 17.99 -29.19
CA PRO A 948 13.77 19.31 -29.66
C PRO A 948 12.33 19.64 -29.26
N PHE A 949 11.55 18.64 -28.82
CA PHE A 949 10.19 18.80 -28.33
C PHE A 949 9.97 17.96 -27.08
N TYR A 950 9.21 18.51 -26.14
CA TYR A 950 8.87 17.87 -24.87
C TYR A 950 7.52 18.35 -24.40
N ALA A 951 6.83 17.51 -23.62
CA ALA A 951 5.52 17.85 -23.07
C ALA A 951 5.40 17.37 -21.62
N GLY A 952 4.27 17.74 -21.02
CA GLY A 952 3.88 17.44 -19.65
C GLY A 952 2.98 18.56 -19.13
N PHE A 953 2.61 18.52 -17.85
CA PHE A 953 1.90 19.63 -17.20
C PHE A 953 2.81 20.52 -16.34
N VAL A 954 2.36 21.77 -16.13
CA VAL A 954 3.01 22.80 -15.29
C VAL A 954 1.94 23.63 -14.55
N SER A 955 2.25 24.18 -13.38
CA SER A 955 1.41 25.15 -12.65
C SER A 955 1.64 26.60 -13.10
N GLY A 956 0.70 27.49 -12.78
CA GLY A 956 0.82 28.92 -13.05
C GLY A 956 1.60 29.76 -12.02
N CYS A 957 2.00 29.20 -10.87
CA CYS A 957 2.49 30.04 -9.76
C CYS A 957 3.31 29.36 -8.65
N GLU A 958 3.52 28.04 -8.66
CA GLU A 958 4.32 27.35 -7.64
C GLU A 958 5.81 27.28 -8.04
N LYS A 959 6.64 26.61 -7.24
CA LYS A 959 8.08 26.43 -7.52
C LYS A 959 8.35 25.74 -8.87
N ASP A 960 7.44 24.89 -9.31
CA ASP A 960 7.56 24.08 -10.54
C ASP A 960 7.67 24.93 -11.82
N PHE A 961 6.98 26.09 -11.87
CA PHE A 961 7.08 27.03 -12.98
C PHE A 961 8.45 27.73 -13.03
N ARG A 962 9.11 27.94 -11.88
CA ARG A 962 10.49 28.47 -11.81
C ARG A 962 11.50 27.48 -12.40
N TYR A 963 11.37 26.18 -12.09
CA TYR A 963 12.19 25.13 -12.73
C TYR A 963 11.93 25.04 -14.24
N PHE A 964 10.66 25.03 -14.65
CA PHE A 964 10.26 24.99 -16.06
C PHE A 964 10.77 26.21 -16.84
N GLN A 965 10.64 27.43 -16.30
CA GLN A 965 11.10 28.65 -16.94
C GLN A 965 12.63 28.79 -16.98
N ALA A 966 13.35 28.27 -15.98
CA ALA A 966 14.81 28.17 -16.02
C ALA A 966 15.28 27.30 -17.21
N VAL A 967 14.54 26.22 -17.52
CA VAL A 967 14.76 25.40 -18.72
C VAL A 967 14.44 26.17 -20.01
N GLN A 968 13.30 26.86 -20.11
CA GLN A 968 12.98 27.70 -21.30
C GLN A 968 14.13 28.69 -21.61
N ARG A 969 14.64 29.37 -20.57
CA ARG A 969 15.76 30.31 -20.67
C ARG A 969 17.09 29.65 -21.06
N MET A 970 17.36 28.43 -20.59
CA MET A 970 18.62 27.71 -20.86
C MET A 970 18.76 27.30 -22.33
N PHE A 971 17.65 26.93 -22.98
CA PHE A 971 17.63 26.43 -24.36
C PHE A 971 17.14 27.46 -25.40
N GLU A 972 16.82 28.69 -24.98
CA GLU A 972 16.18 29.75 -25.79
C GLU A 972 14.84 29.30 -26.42
N GLU A 973 14.09 28.46 -25.70
CA GLU A 973 12.83 27.83 -26.13
C GLU A 973 11.57 28.59 -25.69
N SER A 974 10.41 28.14 -26.16
CA SER A 974 9.09 28.60 -25.74
C SER A 974 8.10 27.43 -25.63
N PHE A 975 6.90 27.69 -25.11
CA PHE A 975 5.85 26.69 -24.96
C PHE A 975 4.49 27.16 -25.48
N VAL A 976 3.64 26.18 -25.82
CA VAL A 976 2.23 26.33 -26.22
C VAL A 976 1.37 25.29 -25.51
N TRP A 977 0.04 25.34 -25.69
CA TRP A 977 -0.87 24.27 -25.29
C TRP A 977 -0.42 22.90 -25.83
N MET A 978 -0.49 21.84 -25.01
CA MET A 978 -0.18 20.49 -25.47
C MET A 978 -1.18 20.01 -26.55
N PRO A 979 -0.73 19.57 -27.74
CA PRO A 979 -1.62 19.04 -28.78
C PRO A 979 -2.39 17.82 -28.28
N GLY A 980 -3.67 17.68 -28.62
CA GLY A 980 -4.51 16.64 -28.04
C GLY A 980 -5.90 16.50 -28.65
N GLN A 981 -6.70 15.59 -28.10
CA GLN A 981 -8.14 15.46 -28.40
C GLN A 981 -9.01 16.41 -27.56
N SER A 982 -8.47 16.95 -26.47
CA SER A 982 -9.09 17.89 -25.54
C SER A 982 -8.26 19.18 -25.44
N TYR A 983 -7.79 19.69 -26.59
CA TYR A 983 -6.93 20.88 -26.68
C TYR A 983 -7.56 22.11 -26.00
N GLY A 984 -6.74 22.86 -25.24
CA GLY A 984 -7.19 24.03 -24.47
C GLY A 984 -7.88 23.73 -23.13
N THR A 985 -7.87 22.49 -22.66
CA THR A 985 -8.43 22.10 -21.35
C THR A 985 -7.33 21.82 -20.31
N CYS A 986 -7.65 21.98 -19.02
CA CYS A 986 -6.70 21.82 -17.93
C CYS A 986 -6.85 20.48 -17.18
N LEU A 987 -5.84 20.09 -16.40
CA LEU A 987 -5.88 18.92 -15.51
C LEU A 987 -6.23 19.37 -14.09
N ALA A 988 -7.50 19.24 -13.71
CA ALA A 988 -7.96 19.56 -12.35
C ALA A 988 -7.60 18.44 -11.35
N SER A 989 -7.29 18.84 -10.10
CA SER A 989 -6.83 17.96 -9.02
C SER A 989 -7.37 18.41 -7.66
N GLY A 990 -7.51 17.47 -6.74
CA GLY A 990 -8.05 17.71 -5.40
C GLY A 990 -9.55 18.00 -5.44
N LEU A 991 -10.34 17.08 -6.02
CA LEU A 991 -11.77 17.23 -6.24
C LEU A 991 -12.55 17.00 -4.93
N LEU A 992 -12.93 18.06 -4.23
CA LEU A 992 -13.68 17.97 -2.98
C LEU A 992 -15.19 17.85 -3.24
N ALA A 993 -15.82 16.87 -2.60
CA ALA A 993 -17.28 16.72 -2.52
C ALA A 993 -17.77 16.62 -1.07
N VAL A 994 -19.03 16.97 -0.84
CA VAL A 994 -19.73 16.78 0.44
C VAL A 994 -20.75 15.64 0.30
N ASN A 995 -20.83 14.76 1.30
CA ASN A 995 -21.83 13.69 1.35
C ASN A 995 -23.24 14.27 1.58
N SER A 996 -24.21 13.91 0.73
CA SER A 996 -25.60 14.41 0.82
C SER A 996 -26.36 14.02 2.10
N LYS A 997 -25.77 13.11 2.90
CA LYS A 997 -26.29 12.62 4.18
C LYS A 997 -25.30 12.84 5.35
N THR A 998 -24.37 13.79 5.23
CA THR A 998 -23.53 14.25 6.36
C THR A 998 -24.40 14.65 7.56
N GLU A 999 -23.96 14.34 8.78
CA GLU A 999 -24.58 14.87 10.00
C GLU A 999 -24.04 16.27 10.35
N TYR A 1000 -23.02 16.74 9.62
CA TYR A 1000 -22.30 18.00 9.80
C TYR A 1000 -22.29 18.88 8.53
N PRO A 1001 -23.44 19.29 7.98
CA PRO A 1001 -23.51 19.95 6.67
C PRO A 1001 -22.91 21.36 6.63
N GLU A 1002 -22.94 22.10 7.75
CA GLU A 1002 -22.38 23.45 7.82
C GLU A 1002 -20.85 23.39 7.89
N GLU A 1003 -20.33 22.43 8.66
CA GLU A 1003 -18.91 22.12 8.81
C GLU A 1003 -18.30 21.52 7.52
N SER A 1004 -19.04 20.65 6.82
CA SER A 1004 -18.65 20.12 5.51
C SER A 1004 -18.50 21.24 4.47
N MET A 1005 -19.47 22.17 4.41
CA MET A 1005 -19.37 23.35 3.54
C MET A 1005 -18.21 24.27 3.95
N ALA A 1006 -18.03 24.52 5.25
CA ALA A 1006 -16.95 25.35 5.77
C ALA A 1006 -15.55 24.77 5.48
N PHE A 1007 -15.38 23.44 5.50
CA PHE A 1007 -14.12 22.81 5.10
C PHE A 1007 -13.79 23.02 3.62
N VAL A 1008 -14.77 22.82 2.72
CA VAL A 1008 -14.56 23.03 1.28
C VAL A 1008 -14.29 24.51 0.98
N GLU A 1009 -15.05 25.43 1.60
CA GLU A 1009 -14.83 26.87 1.51
C GLU A 1009 -13.46 27.28 2.07
N TYR A 1010 -12.95 26.61 3.11
CA TYR A 1010 -11.60 26.83 3.62
C TYR A 1010 -10.52 26.36 2.64
N ALA A 1011 -10.65 25.15 2.11
CA ALA A 1011 -9.63 24.50 1.26
C ALA A 1011 -9.43 25.21 -0.10
N VAL A 1012 -10.45 25.94 -0.59
CA VAL A 1012 -10.33 26.83 -1.76
C VAL A 1012 -10.12 28.30 -1.41
N SER A 1013 -10.10 28.67 -0.13
CA SER A 1013 -9.89 30.06 0.30
C SER A 1013 -8.46 30.53 0.02
N ARG A 1014 -8.29 31.82 -0.26
CA ARG A 1014 -6.97 32.46 -0.30
C ARG A 1014 -6.16 32.26 0.98
N LYS A 1015 -6.82 32.17 2.15
CA LYS A 1015 -6.13 31.98 3.43
C LYS A 1015 -5.34 30.67 3.43
N PHE A 1016 -5.97 29.57 3.02
CA PHE A 1016 -5.28 28.30 2.86
C PHE A 1016 -4.34 28.32 1.65
N GLN A 1017 -4.87 28.62 0.46
CA GLN A 1017 -4.15 28.43 -0.80
C GLN A 1017 -2.97 29.40 -1.01
N GLY A 1018 -3.06 30.61 -0.47
CA GLY A 1018 -1.99 31.62 -0.53
C GLY A 1018 -0.97 31.53 0.61
N GLY A 1019 -1.27 30.79 1.68
CA GLY A 1019 -0.32 30.53 2.77
C GLY A 1019 0.70 29.43 2.46
N ASN A 1020 0.37 28.57 1.48
CA ASN A 1020 0.91 27.21 1.39
C ASN A 1020 1.37 26.83 -0.02
N GLU A 1021 2.48 26.13 -0.14
CA GLU A 1021 2.92 25.49 -1.40
C GLU A 1021 1.95 24.35 -1.78
N LEU A 1022 1.47 24.33 -3.02
CA LEU A 1022 0.44 23.41 -3.51
C LEU A 1022 0.92 22.57 -4.69
N CYS A 1023 0.26 21.44 -4.90
CA CYS A 1023 0.48 20.58 -6.05
C CYS A 1023 -0.40 21.08 -7.20
N GLY A 1024 0.14 21.99 -8.01
CA GLY A 1024 -0.58 22.65 -9.11
C GLY A 1024 -1.14 24.03 -8.74
N THR A 1025 -1.71 24.69 -9.75
CA THR A 1025 -2.21 26.08 -9.66
C THR A 1025 -3.43 26.14 -8.75
N PRO A 1026 -3.48 27.02 -7.74
CA PRO A 1026 -4.66 27.17 -6.90
C PRO A 1026 -5.85 27.73 -7.70
N VAL A 1027 -7.05 27.19 -7.47
CA VAL A 1027 -8.28 27.72 -8.09
C VAL A 1027 -8.62 29.13 -7.59
N ASN A 1028 -8.08 29.54 -6.44
CA ASN A 1028 -8.12 30.92 -5.99
C ASN A 1028 -7.11 31.77 -6.77
N ARG A 1029 -7.61 32.58 -7.70
CA ARG A 1029 -6.85 33.47 -8.59
C ARG A 1029 -6.06 34.52 -7.80
N GLU A 1030 -6.60 35.05 -6.70
CA GLU A 1030 -5.86 35.99 -5.85
C GLU A 1030 -4.68 35.30 -5.11
N ALA A 1031 -4.82 34.03 -4.70
CA ALA A 1031 -3.72 33.24 -4.14
C ALA A 1031 -2.62 32.95 -5.16
N CYS A 1032 -3.01 32.56 -6.39
CA CYS A 1032 -2.10 32.33 -7.52
C CYS A 1032 -1.24 33.57 -7.81
N LEU A 1033 -1.87 34.72 -8.09
CA LEU A 1033 -1.18 35.99 -8.36
C LEU A 1033 -0.32 36.46 -7.16
N ALA A 1034 -0.76 36.21 -5.92
CA ALA A 1034 0.01 36.54 -4.71
C ALA A 1034 1.22 35.64 -4.43
N LYS A 1035 1.41 34.56 -5.21
CA LYS A 1035 2.64 33.75 -5.23
C LYS A 1035 3.62 34.22 -6.32
N GLN A 1036 3.12 34.49 -7.53
CA GLN A 1036 3.92 35.02 -8.65
C GLN A 1036 4.72 36.29 -8.26
N GLY A 1037 4.16 37.12 -7.37
CA GLY A 1037 4.81 38.35 -6.88
C GLY A 1037 5.80 38.20 -5.71
N ARG A 1038 6.22 36.99 -5.30
CA ARG A 1038 7.15 36.80 -4.16
C ARG A 1038 8.61 36.67 -4.59
N GLU A 1039 9.34 37.77 -4.55
CA GLU A 1039 10.81 37.76 -4.64
C GLU A 1039 11.43 37.20 -3.34
N ILE A 1040 11.62 35.88 -3.27
CA ILE A 1040 12.34 35.23 -2.16
C ILE A 1040 13.82 35.12 -2.52
N ARG A 1041 14.72 35.56 -1.63
CA ARG A 1041 16.17 35.63 -1.85
C ARG A 1041 16.92 34.32 -1.57
N ASP A 1042 16.44 33.24 -2.16
CA ASP A 1042 17.11 31.93 -2.11
C ASP A 1042 17.86 31.70 -3.44
N ASN A 1043 19.19 31.67 -3.38
CA ASN A 1043 20.06 31.40 -4.53
C ASN A 1043 20.08 29.89 -4.83
N ASP A 1044 18.93 29.33 -5.17
CA ASP A 1044 18.84 27.93 -5.58
C ASP A 1044 19.53 27.74 -6.94
N PHE A 1045 20.27 26.65 -7.05
CA PHE A 1045 20.88 26.18 -8.28
C PHE A 1045 20.67 24.68 -8.41
N LEU A 1046 20.75 24.19 -9.64
CA LEU A 1046 20.63 22.77 -9.93
C LEU A 1046 21.83 22.35 -10.77
N GLU A 1047 22.65 21.48 -10.20
CA GLU A 1047 23.86 20.94 -10.83
C GLU A 1047 23.66 19.49 -11.27
N GLY A 1048 24.36 19.09 -12.34
CA GLY A 1048 24.26 17.75 -12.90
C GLY A 1048 25.45 17.42 -13.80
N VAL A 1049 25.51 16.16 -14.25
CA VAL A 1049 26.56 15.66 -15.15
C VAL A 1049 25.91 14.83 -16.26
N THR A 1050 26.27 15.10 -17.52
CA THR A 1050 25.78 14.32 -18.67
C THR A 1050 26.48 12.96 -18.76
N PRO A 1051 25.96 11.97 -19.53
CA PRO A 1051 26.67 10.70 -19.76
C PRO A 1051 28.02 10.85 -20.47
N ALA A 1052 28.28 12.01 -21.09
CA ALA A 1052 29.59 12.35 -21.64
C ALA A 1052 30.61 12.76 -20.56
N GLY A 1053 30.18 12.92 -19.30
CA GLY A 1053 30.98 13.39 -18.18
C GLY A 1053 31.07 14.92 -18.08
N GLU A 1054 30.21 15.66 -18.77
CA GLU A 1054 30.21 17.13 -18.77
C GLU A 1054 29.29 17.66 -17.67
N GLY A 1055 29.85 18.42 -16.73
CA GLY A 1055 29.10 19.05 -15.64
C GLY A 1055 28.40 20.33 -16.09
N TYR A 1056 27.17 20.53 -15.63
CA TYR A 1056 26.34 21.71 -15.91
C TYR A 1056 25.72 22.28 -14.63
N PHE A 1057 25.32 23.55 -14.70
CA PHE A 1057 24.86 24.34 -13.56
C PHE A 1057 23.76 25.30 -14.03
N ILE A 1058 22.56 25.15 -13.48
CA ILE A 1058 21.37 25.94 -13.81
C ILE A 1058 21.04 26.85 -12.62
N THR A 1059 21.15 28.16 -12.79
CA THR A 1059 20.68 29.15 -11.80
C THR A 1059 19.15 29.22 -11.86
N LEU A 1060 18.49 29.07 -10.71
CA LEU A 1060 17.03 29.12 -10.62
C LEU A 1060 16.59 30.56 -10.28
N ASP A 1061 16.75 31.48 -11.22
CA ASP A 1061 16.23 32.85 -11.08
C ASP A 1061 14.69 32.88 -11.14
N TRP A 1062 14.04 33.76 -10.37
CA TRP A 1062 12.58 33.91 -10.42
C TRP A 1062 12.06 34.33 -11.81
N PRO A 1063 10.87 33.89 -12.24
CA PRO A 1063 10.25 34.34 -13.48
C PRO A 1063 9.90 35.83 -13.45
N ALA A 1064 10.09 36.51 -14.58
CA ALA A 1064 9.65 37.88 -14.80
C ALA A 1064 8.13 37.94 -15.02
N GLN A 1065 7.51 39.10 -14.79
CA GLN A 1065 6.07 39.27 -15.00
C GLN A 1065 5.67 39.03 -16.47
N GLU A 1066 6.56 39.30 -17.41
CA GLU A 1066 6.41 38.98 -18.84
C GLU A 1066 6.34 37.48 -19.13
N GLU A 1067 7.01 36.63 -18.33
CA GLU A 1067 6.99 35.17 -18.48
C GLU A 1067 5.75 34.57 -17.82
N TYR A 1068 5.35 35.07 -16.65
CA TYR A 1068 4.05 34.73 -16.05
C TYR A 1068 2.88 35.03 -16.99
N ARG A 1069 2.90 36.16 -17.72
CA ARG A 1069 1.86 36.48 -18.73
C ARG A 1069 1.69 35.42 -19.81
N ALA A 1070 2.71 34.62 -20.13
CA ALA A 1070 2.59 33.54 -21.10
C ALA A 1070 1.71 32.41 -20.56
N ILE A 1071 1.98 31.93 -19.34
CA ILE A 1071 1.16 30.88 -18.70
C ILE A 1071 -0.21 31.43 -18.26
N ASP A 1072 -0.30 32.67 -17.77
CA ASP A 1072 -1.57 33.35 -17.47
C ASP A 1072 -2.49 33.40 -18.70
N SER A 1073 -1.94 33.68 -19.89
CA SER A 1073 -2.71 33.72 -21.14
C SER A 1073 -3.27 32.35 -21.55
N LEU A 1074 -2.56 31.26 -21.22
CA LEU A 1074 -3.10 29.91 -21.39
C LEU A 1074 -4.21 29.66 -20.37
N ILE A 1075 -4.00 29.99 -19.09
CA ILE A 1075 -4.98 29.80 -18.01
C ILE A 1075 -6.30 30.57 -18.27
N GLU A 1076 -6.22 31.82 -18.72
CA GLU A 1076 -7.39 32.62 -19.10
C GLU A 1076 -8.08 32.11 -20.38
N SER A 1077 -7.43 31.23 -21.16
CA SER A 1077 -8.00 30.56 -22.32
C SER A 1077 -8.60 29.16 -22.04
N ILE A 1078 -8.51 28.64 -20.80
CA ILE A 1078 -9.04 27.31 -20.44
C ILE A 1078 -10.51 27.19 -20.82
N THR A 1079 -10.82 26.18 -21.66
CA THR A 1079 -12.16 25.89 -22.18
C THR A 1079 -12.92 24.82 -21.37
N GLY A 1080 -12.24 24.10 -20.49
CA GLY A 1080 -12.79 23.00 -19.69
C GLY A 1080 -11.71 22.16 -19.00
N VAL A 1081 -12.07 20.95 -18.57
CA VAL A 1081 -11.20 20.04 -17.82
C VAL A 1081 -11.01 18.71 -18.57
N ASN A 1082 -9.75 18.26 -18.68
CA ASN A 1082 -9.37 17.00 -19.30
C ASN A 1082 -9.43 15.84 -18.30
N ARG A 1083 -10.58 15.15 -18.18
CA ARG A 1083 -10.78 14.05 -17.21
C ARG A 1083 -11.65 12.93 -17.77
N CYS A 1084 -11.37 11.70 -17.35
CA CYS A 1084 -12.25 10.54 -17.51
C CYS A 1084 -12.20 9.63 -16.26
N ASP A 1085 -13.10 8.67 -16.18
CA ASP A 1085 -13.13 7.65 -15.11
C ASP A 1085 -11.81 6.84 -15.04
N THR A 1086 -11.37 6.49 -13.84
CA THR A 1086 -10.09 5.80 -13.59
C THR A 1086 -10.05 4.40 -14.21
N MET A 1087 -11.15 3.64 -14.23
CA MET A 1087 -11.21 2.32 -14.87
C MET A 1087 -11.14 2.41 -16.40
N VAL A 1088 -11.66 3.51 -16.97
CA VAL A 1088 -11.52 3.82 -18.40
C VAL A 1088 -10.06 4.15 -18.72
N TYR A 1089 -9.43 5.00 -17.92
CA TYR A 1089 -8.02 5.34 -18.03
C TYR A 1089 -7.11 4.10 -17.95
N GLU A 1090 -7.26 3.28 -16.90
CA GLU A 1090 -6.54 2.00 -16.74
C GLU A 1090 -6.72 1.05 -17.94
N ALA A 1091 -7.94 0.97 -18.50
CA ALA A 1091 -8.20 0.14 -19.67
C ALA A 1091 -7.46 0.64 -20.93
N VAL A 1092 -7.45 1.95 -21.17
CA VAL A 1092 -6.73 2.56 -22.30
C VAL A 1092 -5.22 2.38 -22.13
N MET A 1093 -4.67 2.54 -20.91
CA MET A 1093 -3.25 2.28 -20.64
C MET A 1093 -2.87 0.80 -20.84
N GLU A 1094 -3.64 -0.14 -20.28
CA GLU A 1094 -3.38 -1.60 -20.37
C GLU A 1094 -3.34 -2.08 -21.83
N TYR A 1095 -4.43 -1.85 -22.58
CA TYR A 1095 -4.54 -2.34 -23.95
C TYR A 1095 -3.75 -1.48 -24.95
N GLY A 1096 -3.61 -0.17 -24.70
CA GLY A 1096 -2.78 0.71 -25.51
C GLY A 1096 -1.29 0.32 -25.45
N THR A 1097 -0.80 -0.12 -24.29
CA THR A 1097 0.60 -0.58 -24.13
C THR A 1097 0.89 -1.76 -25.07
N ALA A 1098 -0.04 -2.71 -25.21
CA ALA A 1098 0.07 -3.81 -26.15
C ALA A 1098 0.01 -3.34 -27.62
N VAL A 1099 -0.78 -2.30 -27.93
CA VAL A 1099 -0.86 -1.70 -29.27
C VAL A 1099 0.46 -1.05 -29.67
N LEU A 1100 1.10 -0.28 -28.80
CA LEU A 1100 2.39 0.38 -29.09
C LEU A 1100 3.52 -0.65 -29.24
N LYS A 1101 3.57 -1.66 -28.35
CA LYS A 1101 4.48 -2.82 -28.47
C LYS A 1101 4.26 -3.70 -29.71
N GLY A 1102 3.13 -3.53 -30.41
CA GLY A 1102 2.78 -4.33 -31.59
C GLY A 1102 2.25 -5.73 -31.28
N GLU A 1103 1.85 -5.97 -30.03
CA GLU A 1103 1.29 -7.24 -29.53
C GLU A 1103 -0.22 -7.35 -29.81
N MET A 1104 -0.88 -6.23 -30.13
CA MET A 1104 -2.31 -6.11 -30.46
C MET A 1104 -2.52 -5.04 -31.55
N ASP A 1105 -3.63 -5.12 -32.31
CA ASP A 1105 -4.04 -4.03 -33.21
C ASP A 1105 -5.05 -3.07 -32.55
N VAL A 1106 -5.25 -1.89 -33.15
CA VAL A 1106 -6.12 -0.85 -32.58
C VAL A 1106 -7.59 -1.32 -32.48
N PRO A 1107 -8.22 -1.89 -33.53
CA PRO A 1107 -9.56 -2.48 -33.42
C PRO A 1107 -9.73 -3.55 -32.33
N GLU A 1108 -8.75 -4.44 -32.15
CA GLU A 1108 -8.77 -5.45 -31.09
C GLU A 1108 -8.69 -4.81 -29.70
N ALA A 1109 -7.81 -3.83 -29.52
CA ALA A 1109 -7.65 -3.11 -28.26
C ALA A 1109 -8.87 -2.27 -27.90
N VAL A 1110 -9.41 -1.48 -28.84
CA VAL A 1110 -10.65 -0.70 -28.65
C VAL A 1110 -11.79 -1.61 -28.22
N LYS A 1111 -11.96 -2.76 -28.86
CA LYS A 1111 -12.98 -3.74 -28.50
C LYS A 1111 -12.75 -4.36 -27.11
N ALA A 1112 -11.50 -4.59 -26.71
CA ALA A 1112 -11.17 -5.09 -25.36
C ALA A 1112 -11.44 -4.02 -24.27
N ILE A 1113 -11.15 -2.75 -24.57
CA ILE A 1113 -11.51 -1.60 -23.73
C ILE A 1113 -13.04 -1.50 -23.61
N GLU A 1114 -13.80 -1.57 -24.72
CA GLU A 1114 -15.27 -1.57 -24.69
C GLU A 1114 -15.80 -2.71 -23.82
N GLU A 1115 -15.32 -3.96 -24.00
CA GLU A 1115 -15.76 -5.10 -23.18
C GLU A 1115 -15.40 -4.94 -21.69
N LYS A 1116 -14.23 -4.38 -21.34
CA LYS A 1116 -13.80 -4.12 -19.95
C LYS A 1116 -14.63 -3.01 -19.30
N VAL A 1117 -14.78 -1.87 -19.97
CA VAL A 1117 -15.53 -0.70 -19.48
C VAL A 1117 -17.03 -0.99 -19.37
N LYS A 1118 -17.61 -1.72 -20.34
CA LYS A 1118 -19.04 -2.11 -20.33
C LYS A 1118 -19.38 -3.11 -19.21
N ILE A 1119 -18.42 -3.89 -18.73
CA ILE A 1119 -18.58 -4.71 -17.51
C ILE A 1119 -18.58 -3.81 -16.27
N TYR A 1120 -17.64 -2.86 -16.19
CA TYR A 1120 -17.55 -1.92 -15.07
C TYR A 1120 -18.79 -1.02 -14.92
N LEU A 1121 -19.26 -0.39 -16.01
CA LEU A 1121 -20.47 0.44 -16.02
C LEU A 1121 -21.78 -0.34 -15.76
N ALA A 1122 -21.70 -1.67 -15.59
CA ALA A 1122 -22.82 -2.55 -15.30
C ALA A 1122 -22.75 -3.23 -13.91
N GLU A 1123 -21.71 -2.95 -13.10
CA GLU A 1123 -21.59 -3.39 -11.69
C GLU A 1123 -22.07 -2.33 -10.68
#